data_AF-V5I2D0-F1
#
_entry.id   AF-V5I2D0-F1
#
_cell.length_a   1.000
_cell.length_b   1.000
_cell.length_c   1.000
_cell.angle_alpha   90.00
_cell.angle_beta   90.00
_cell.angle_gamma   90.00
#
_symmetry.space_group_name_H-M   'P 1'
#
loop_
_entity.id
_entity.type
_entity.pdbx_description
1 polymer ?
#
loop_
_entity_poly.entity_id
_entity_poly.type
_entity_poly.pdbx_seq_one_letter_code
_entity_poly.pdbx_strand_id
1 'polypeptide(L)'
;MLSSGFTNASVSKALLVYVVVSSIALALFDSKHLAHIQVVPHLWGYGQLWRVFVWQVAGYANSTEALFAAMLVYHLRVVERVWGRRKLATFIVTTLPYTTILTPLILSLVVRPLSLGTINYLPSGPTATIFALLAQFHAVIPHTFKYRISTSTSTSTSSTAAESSSTSSSSSAPAASSATPAKNSLTLLLSDKSMTYLLAAQLALSQFPFTILPALVGWCVGVAWRAEILPLGSKGWRIPAWMVGEKETRRTLSSLNNGSADAERYEELRRRLEEQSRAAAAAAASGVDAGERGRGQNHTHNAGAEQGGLRIMARAKVLLLGDIDHAHESWSSLGNIADLVKPAATNRTEFIQECKDGKFDGVVAAYRTFGSVAITGLVDEELVAALPKSLTYLAHCGAGYDQVDVHACSARDPPIRVSNTPTAVDDATADVNMFLIIGALRNFNTGMHALREGKWRGVPAPPLGHDPEGKVLGILGMGGIGRNLKRKAEAFGMKVIYHNRRELSEELADGAKYVSFDELLCTSDVISLNLPLNKNTRHIIGKDEFAKMKNGVVVVNTARGAVMDEAALVDALDSGKVFSAGLDVFEEEPKIHPGLVRNPNVLLVPHMGTWTVETQTAMEEWAIDNVRSALENGKLKSPVPEQENL
;
A
#
# COMPACT_ATOMS: atom_id res chain seq x y z
N MET A 1 6.63 -13.51 6.01
CA MET A 1 6.75 -12.17 5.41
C MET A 1 7.22 -12.29 3.97
N LEU A 2 6.34 -12.05 2.98
CA LEU A 2 6.73 -11.89 1.59
C LEU A 2 7.33 -10.49 1.45
N SER A 3 8.63 -10.37 1.17
CA SER A 3 9.22 -9.04 0.94
C SER A 3 8.52 -8.36 -0.24
N SER A 4 8.08 -7.11 -0.04
CA SER A 4 7.65 -6.24 -1.13
C SER A 4 8.87 -5.85 -1.99
N GLY A 5 8.66 -5.56 -3.28
CA GLY A 5 9.74 -5.19 -4.20
C GLY A 5 10.52 -6.35 -4.85
N PHE A 6 11.76 -6.08 -5.29
CA PHE A 6 12.65 -7.02 -6.00
C PHE A 6 13.71 -7.69 -5.12
N THR A 7 13.56 -7.61 -3.80
CA THR A 7 14.43 -8.31 -2.85
C THR A 7 14.41 -9.81 -3.17
N ASN A 8 15.58 -10.40 -3.39
CA ASN A 8 15.77 -11.77 -3.89
C ASN A 8 15.19 -12.09 -5.28
N ALA A 9 14.99 -11.08 -6.13
CA ALA A 9 14.54 -11.23 -7.51
C ALA A 9 15.33 -10.32 -8.49
N SER A 10 16.66 -10.49 -8.54
CA SER A 10 17.55 -9.61 -9.30
C SER A 10 17.45 -9.81 -10.82
N VAL A 11 17.16 -11.02 -11.30
CA VAL A 11 17.00 -11.32 -12.73
C VAL A 11 15.71 -10.70 -13.25
N SER A 12 14.62 -10.80 -12.49
CA SER A 12 13.34 -10.16 -12.79
C SER A 12 13.46 -8.63 -12.76
N LYS A 13 14.26 -8.09 -11.82
CA LYS A 13 14.60 -6.66 -11.80
C LYS A 13 15.34 -6.24 -13.06
N ALA A 14 16.35 -7.00 -13.48
CA ALA A 14 17.09 -6.72 -14.70
C ALA A 14 16.20 -6.79 -15.94
N LEU A 15 15.31 -7.78 -16.02
CA LEU A 15 14.33 -7.89 -17.10
C LEU A 15 13.35 -6.71 -17.13
N LEU A 16 12.86 -6.27 -15.97
CA LEU A 16 11.98 -5.10 -15.88
C LEU A 16 12.69 -3.83 -16.36
N VAL A 17 13.89 -3.56 -15.82
CA VAL A 17 14.70 -2.40 -16.21
C VAL A 17 14.98 -2.44 -17.71
N TYR A 18 15.32 -3.62 -18.24
CA TYR A 18 15.52 -3.82 -19.67
C TYR A 18 14.27 -3.48 -20.49
N VAL A 19 13.08 -3.97 -20.12
CA VAL A 19 11.82 -3.67 -20.84
C VAL A 19 11.58 -2.16 -20.91
N VAL A 20 11.77 -1.45 -19.80
CA VAL A 20 11.54 0.00 -19.72
C VAL A 20 12.61 0.77 -20.50
N VAL A 21 13.89 0.51 -20.23
CA VAL A 21 15.02 1.24 -20.81
C VAL A 21 15.12 0.99 -22.31
N SER A 22 14.93 -0.24 -22.80
CA SER A 22 14.96 -0.54 -24.24
C SER A 22 13.82 0.17 -24.99
N SER A 23 12.62 0.22 -24.41
CA SER A 23 11.48 0.92 -25.01
C SER A 23 11.69 2.44 -25.03
N ILE A 24 12.29 3.02 -23.98
CA ILE A 24 12.68 4.44 -23.94
C ILE A 24 13.79 4.72 -24.97
N ALA A 25 14.81 3.86 -25.05
CA ALA A 25 15.90 4.01 -25.99
C ALA A 25 15.39 3.99 -27.44
N LEU A 26 14.47 3.08 -27.78
CA LEU A 26 13.84 3.06 -29.10
C LEU A 26 13.13 4.37 -29.44
N ALA A 27 12.52 5.02 -28.46
CA ALA A 27 11.88 6.31 -28.64
C ALA A 27 12.89 7.47 -28.76
N LEU A 28 13.92 7.49 -27.92
CA LEU A 28 14.94 8.55 -27.93
C LEU A 28 15.80 8.55 -29.20
N PHE A 29 16.17 7.36 -29.70
CA PHE A 29 16.97 7.21 -30.93
C PHE A 29 16.12 7.17 -32.20
N ASP A 30 14.82 7.46 -32.11
CA ASP A 30 13.85 7.41 -33.21
C ASP A 30 13.92 6.13 -34.07
N SER A 31 14.25 5.01 -33.42
CA SER A 31 14.56 3.73 -34.08
C SER A 31 13.37 2.77 -34.12
N LYS A 32 12.17 3.24 -33.77
CA LYS A 32 10.94 2.41 -33.71
C LYS A 32 10.61 1.72 -35.03
N HIS A 33 10.89 2.38 -36.15
CA HIS A 33 10.66 1.85 -37.49
C HIS A 33 11.59 0.66 -37.84
N LEU A 34 12.71 0.50 -37.13
CA LEU A 34 13.64 -0.62 -37.29
C LEU A 34 13.26 -1.85 -36.47
N ALA A 35 12.43 -1.68 -35.44
CA ALA A 35 12.16 -2.71 -34.45
C ALA A 35 11.09 -3.74 -34.88
N HIS A 36 10.09 -3.35 -35.66
CA HIS A 36 9.01 -4.25 -36.08
C HIS A 36 9.39 -5.05 -37.36
N ILE A 37 8.67 -6.15 -37.60
CA ILE A 37 8.82 -6.94 -38.83
C ILE A 37 7.56 -6.84 -39.67
N GLN A 38 7.73 -6.55 -40.95
CA GLN A 38 6.74 -6.81 -41.98
C GLN A 38 7.29 -7.94 -42.85
N VAL A 39 6.58 -9.07 -42.96
CA VAL A 39 7.11 -10.23 -43.71
C VAL A 39 7.39 -9.84 -45.17
N VAL A 40 6.49 -9.05 -45.76
CA VAL A 40 6.72 -8.31 -47.00
C VAL A 40 6.58 -6.80 -46.71
N PRO A 41 7.55 -5.93 -47.03
CA PRO A 41 8.74 -6.23 -47.83
C PRO A 41 9.95 -6.71 -47.03
N HIS A 42 10.01 -6.62 -45.69
CA HIS A 42 11.29 -6.75 -44.99
C HIS A 42 11.97 -8.11 -45.17
N LEU A 43 11.26 -9.23 -45.01
CA LEU A 43 11.87 -10.56 -45.11
C LEU A 43 11.99 -11.03 -46.56
N TRP A 44 10.87 -11.07 -47.30
CA TRP A 44 10.87 -11.65 -48.66
C TRP A 44 11.18 -10.64 -49.78
N GLY A 45 11.00 -9.34 -49.56
CA GLY A 45 11.27 -8.31 -50.56
C GLY A 45 12.69 -7.75 -50.47
N TYR A 46 13.11 -7.34 -49.27
CA TYR A 46 14.38 -6.65 -49.02
C TYR A 46 15.47 -7.55 -48.41
N GLY A 47 15.16 -8.80 -48.05
CA GLY A 47 16.14 -9.74 -47.48
C GLY A 47 16.69 -9.32 -46.11
N GLN A 48 15.95 -8.51 -45.34
CA GLN A 48 16.37 -7.99 -44.03
C GLN A 48 16.22 -9.03 -42.90
N LEU A 49 16.87 -10.17 -43.04
CA LEU A 49 16.80 -11.29 -42.08
C LEU A 49 17.34 -10.93 -40.69
N TRP A 50 18.20 -9.92 -40.58
CA TRP A 50 18.71 -9.43 -39.30
C TRP A 50 17.59 -9.01 -38.34
N ARG A 51 16.44 -8.57 -38.86
CA ARG A 51 15.29 -8.16 -38.03
C ARG A 51 14.73 -9.31 -37.20
N VAL A 52 14.87 -10.56 -37.65
CA VAL A 52 14.48 -11.77 -36.91
C VAL A 52 15.19 -11.84 -35.54
N PHE A 53 16.41 -11.32 -35.44
CA PHE A 53 17.17 -11.33 -34.18
C PHE A 53 16.99 -10.06 -33.34
N VAL A 54 16.41 -9.00 -33.92
CA VAL A 54 16.29 -7.69 -33.28
C VAL A 54 14.89 -7.43 -32.74
N TRP A 55 13.83 -7.90 -33.41
CA TRP A 55 12.45 -7.50 -33.08
C TRP A 55 12.05 -7.75 -31.63
N GLN A 56 12.48 -8.87 -31.06
CA GLN A 56 12.16 -9.22 -29.68
C GLN A 56 13.01 -8.43 -28.66
N VAL A 57 14.26 -8.11 -29.01
CA VAL A 57 15.23 -7.49 -28.10
C VAL A 57 15.35 -5.97 -28.23
N ALA A 58 14.69 -5.39 -29.22
CA ALA A 58 14.69 -3.95 -29.44
C ALA A 58 13.92 -3.20 -28.32
N GLY A 59 12.95 -3.85 -27.68
CA GLY A 59 11.99 -3.20 -26.76
C GLY A 59 10.64 -2.94 -27.43
N TYR A 60 9.70 -2.34 -26.70
CA TYR A 60 8.37 -2.03 -27.21
C TYR A 60 8.34 -0.69 -27.93
N ALA A 61 7.81 -0.69 -29.15
CA ALA A 61 7.59 0.56 -29.89
C ALA A 61 6.42 1.39 -29.32
N ASN A 62 5.48 0.74 -28.62
CA ASN A 62 4.29 1.34 -28.01
C ASN A 62 4.40 1.38 -26.47
N SER A 63 4.05 2.52 -25.87
CA SER A 63 4.06 2.72 -24.42
C SER A 63 3.08 1.82 -23.68
N THR A 64 1.94 1.50 -24.30
CA THR A 64 0.91 0.63 -23.70
C THR A 64 1.45 -0.79 -23.48
N GLU A 65 2.14 -1.34 -24.48
CA GLU A 65 2.78 -2.65 -24.37
C GLU A 65 3.92 -2.63 -23.35
N ALA A 66 4.75 -1.58 -23.38
CA ALA A 66 5.83 -1.40 -22.41
C ALA A 66 5.31 -1.40 -20.96
N LEU A 67 4.21 -0.68 -20.70
CA LEU A 67 3.59 -0.60 -19.39
C LEU A 67 3.06 -1.96 -18.92
N PHE A 68 2.22 -2.62 -19.71
CA PHE A 68 1.62 -3.89 -19.31
C PHE A 68 2.67 -5.01 -19.21
N ALA A 69 3.69 -5.00 -20.08
CA ALA A 69 4.83 -5.90 -19.96
C ALA A 69 5.62 -5.66 -18.68
N ALA A 70 5.91 -4.41 -18.32
CA ALA A 70 6.60 -4.05 -17.09
C ALA A 70 5.82 -4.51 -15.84
N MET A 71 4.52 -4.23 -15.80
CA MET A 71 3.63 -4.71 -14.73
C MET A 71 3.61 -6.24 -14.66
N LEU A 72 3.51 -6.92 -15.79
CA LEU A 72 3.48 -8.37 -15.84
C LEU A 72 4.81 -8.98 -15.35
N VAL A 73 5.96 -8.47 -15.80
CA VAL A 73 7.29 -8.89 -15.30
C VAL A 73 7.41 -8.70 -13.80
N TYR A 74 6.88 -7.58 -13.26
CA TYR A 74 6.83 -7.37 -11.82
C TYR A 74 6.06 -8.50 -11.13
N HIS A 75 4.85 -8.86 -11.58
CA HIS A 75 4.09 -9.97 -10.98
C HIS A 75 4.79 -11.33 -11.12
N LEU A 76 5.49 -11.57 -12.23
CA LEU A 76 6.20 -12.82 -12.49
C LEU A 76 7.48 -13.01 -11.65
N ARG A 77 7.94 -11.99 -10.91
CA ARG A 77 9.11 -12.07 -10.01
C ARG A 77 9.03 -13.19 -8.97
N VAL A 78 7.81 -13.61 -8.62
CA VAL A 78 7.59 -14.72 -7.68
C VAL A 78 8.17 -16.03 -8.21
N VAL A 79 8.21 -16.23 -9.55
CA VAL A 79 8.87 -17.39 -10.16
C VAL A 79 10.36 -17.42 -9.82
N GLU A 80 11.05 -16.28 -9.83
CA GLU A 80 12.46 -16.20 -9.42
C GLU A 80 12.66 -16.59 -7.96
N ARG A 81 11.75 -16.14 -7.09
CA ARG A 81 11.83 -16.43 -5.66
C ARG A 81 11.69 -17.93 -5.38
N VAL A 82 10.90 -18.63 -6.19
CA VAL A 82 10.72 -20.09 -6.08
C VAL A 82 11.86 -20.86 -6.74
N TRP A 83 12.35 -20.40 -7.89
CA TRP A 83 13.36 -21.13 -8.67
C TRP A 83 14.82 -20.80 -8.33
N GLY A 84 15.05 -19.66 -7.70
CA GLY A 84 16.37 -19.06 -7.59
C GLY A 84 16.82 -18.38 -8.89
N ARG A 85 17.77 -17.47 -8.74
CA ARG A 85 18.24 -16.56 -9.80
C ARG A 85 18.85 -17.35 -10.97
N ARG A 86 19.67 -18.35 -10.66
CA ARG A 86 20.39 -19.18 -11.64
C ARG A 86 19.44 -19.96 -12.57
N LYS A 87 18.37 -20.54 -12.03
CA LYS A 87 17.41 -21.32 -12.82
C LYS A 87 16.55 -20.42 -13.70
N LEU A 88 16.10 -19.27 -13.18
CA LEU A 88 15.37 -18.29 -13.99
C LEU A 88 16.23 -17.71 -15.12
N ALA A 89 17.48 -17.34 -14.84
CA ALA A 89 18.38 -16.83 -15.87
C ALA A 89 18.65 -17.89 -16.95
N THR A 90 18.87 -19.15 -16.55
CA THR A 90 19.03 -20.28 -17.48
C THR A 90 17.78 -20.46 -18.34
N PHE A 91 16.57 -20.37 -17.75
CA PHE A 91 15.31 -20.43 -18.48
C PHE A 91 15.21 -19.35 -19.57
N ILE A 92 15.48 -18.09 -19.22
CA ILE A 92 15.40 -16.98 -20.19
C ILE A 92 16.41 -17.18 -21.31
N VAL A 93 17.67 -17.49 -21.00
CA VAL A 93 18.72 -17.66 -22.02
C VAL A 93 18.46 -18.85 -22.93
N THR A 94 18.00 -19.98 -22.39
CA THR A 94 17.74 -21.19 -23.19
C THR A 94 16.46 -21.09 -24.03
N THR A 95 15.48 -20.28 -23.62
CA THR A 95 14.23 -20.09 -24.39
C THR A 95 14.30 -18.94 -25.40
N LEU A 96 15.24 -17.99 -25.23
CA LEU A 96 15.37 -16.82 -26.09
C LEU A 96 15.54 -17.14 -27.59
N PRO A 97 16.40 -18.10 -28.03
CA PRO A 97 16.52 -18.42 -29.45
C PRO A 97 15.22 -18.91 -30.07
N TYR A 98 14.47 -19.72 -29.33
CA TYR A 98 13.20 -20.28 -29.78
C TYR A 98 12.10 -19.21 -29.88
N THR A 99 11.94 -18.38 -28.85
CA THR A 99 10.95 -17.28 -28.88
C THR A 99 11.25 -16.25 -29.98
N THR A 100 12.55 -16.03 -30.26
CA THR A 100 13.03 -15.05 -31.25
C THR A 100 12.79 -15.52 -32.68
N ILE A 101 13.09 -16.80 -32.97
CA ILE A 101 13.07 -17.34 -34.34
C ILE A 101 11.69 -17.92 -34.71
N LEU A 102 11.02 -18.64 -33.80
CA LEU A 102 9.77 -19.33 -34.13
C LEU A 102 8.65 -18.35 -34.48
N THR A 103 8.56 -17.21 -33.80
CA THR A 103 7.49 -16.24 -34.02
C THR A 103 7.49 -15.68 -35.47
N PRO A 104 8.58 -15.08 -36.00
CA PRO A 104 8.61 -14.62 -37.39
C PRO A 104 8.56 -15.76 -38.42
N LEU A 105 9.04 -16.96 -38.08
CA LEU A 105 8.96 -18.13 -38.95
C LEU A 105 7.52 -18.64 -39.10
N ILE A 106 6.78 -18.76 -38.00
CA ILE A 106 5.36 -19.14 -38.00
C ILE A 106 4.53 -18.05 -38.69
N LEU A 107 4.85 -16.77 -38.45
CA LEU A 107 4.19 -15.66 -39.15
C LEU A 107 4.37 -15.77 -40.67
N SER A 108 5.60 -16.01 -41.13
CA SER A 108 5.93 -16.00 -42.56
C SER A 108 5.46 -17.24 -43.31
N LEU A 109 5.56 -18.43 -42.69
CA LEU A 109 5.26 -19.72 -43.35
C LEU A 109 3.83 -20.22 -43.11
N VAL A 110 3.17 -19.81 -42.03
CA VAL A 110 1.86 -20.37 -41.64
C VAL A 110 0.79 -19.28 -41.61
N VAL A 111 0.94 -18.28 -40.74
CA VAL A 111 -0.13 -17.29 -40.50
C VAL A 111 -0.37 -16.40 -41.71
N ARG A 112 0.68 -15.92 -42.37
CA ARG A 112 0.54 -15.05 -43.55
C ARG A 112 -0.10 -15.78 -44.74
N PRO A 113 0.32 -16.99 -45.15
CA PRO A 113 -0.37 -17.74 -46.20
C PRO A 113 -1.83 -18.06 -45.87
N LEU A 114 -2.11 -18.50 -44.64
CA LEU A 114 -3.49 -18.83 -44.21
C LEU A 114 -4.41 -17.60 -44.16
N SER A 115 -3.85 -16.43 -43.83
CA SER A 115 -4.60 -15.16 -43.80
C SER A 115 -4.65 -14.46 -45.17
N LEU A 116 -4.25 -15.13 -46.26
CA LEU A 116 -4.19 -14.58 -47.61
C LEU A 116 -3.39 -13.27 -47.69
N GLY A 117 -2.35 -13.12 -46.85
CA GLY A 117 -1.50 -11.94 -46.81
C GLY A 117 -2.03 -10.77 -45.97
N THR A 118 -3.21 -10.89 -45.35
CA THR A 118 -3.77 -9.83 -44.50
C THR A 118 -2.97 -9.62 -43.21
N ILE A 119 -2.50 -10.71 -42.58
CA ILE A 119 -1.63 -10.63 -41.41
C ILE A 119 -0.17 -10.73 -41.87
N ASN A 120 0.50 -9.57 -41.89
CA ASN A 120 1.87 -9.43 -42.40
C ASN A 120 2.80 -8.70 -41.42
N TYR A 121 2.29 -8.27 -40.27
CA TYR A 121 2.98 -7.42 -39.31
C TYR A 121 3.27 -8.18 -38.00
N LEU A 122 4.46 -7.96 -37.44
CA LEU A 122 4.88 -8.44 -36.12
C LEU A 122 5.39 -7.25 -35.29
N PRO A 123 4.76 -6.96 -34.13
CA PRO A 123 5.20 -5.91 -33.22
C PRO A 123 6.52 -6.26 -32.54
N SER A 124 7.28 -5.24 -32.16
CA SER A 124 8.54 -5.40 -31.43
C SER A 124 8.30 -5.57 -29.92
N GLY A 125 9.21 -6.28 -29.27
CA GLY A 125 9.28 -6.39 -27.82
C GLY A 125 9.28 -7.83 -27.30
N PRO A 126 9.66 -8.03 -26.03
CA PRO A 126 9.88 -9.34 -25.42
C PRO A 126 8.58 -10.10 -25.05
N THR A 127 7.48 -9.90 -25.79
CA THR A 127 6.17 -10.52 -25.47
C THR A 127 6.27 -12.05 -25.43
N ALA A 128 6.95 -12.67 -26.39
CA ALA A 128 7.11 -14.13 -26.39
C ALA A 128 7.92 -14.64 -25.18
N THR A 129 8.99 -13.94 -24.80
CA THR A 129 9.77 -14.27 -23.58
C THR A 129 8.95 -14.10 -22.30
N ILE A 130 8.15 -13.04 -22.19
CA ILE A 130 7.29 -12.79 -21.03
C ILE A 130 6.18 -13.85 -20.92
N PHE A 131 5.57 -14.24 -22.04
CA PHE A 131 4.56 -15.31 -22.05
C PHE A 131 5.15 -16.70 -21.78
N ALA A 132 6.40 -16.96 -22.17
CA ALA A 132 7.12 -18.16 -21.76
C ALA A 132 7.29 -18.21 -20.22
N LEU A 133 7.62 -17.08 -19.61
CA LEU A 133 7.70 -16.96 -18.15
C LEU A 133 6.32 -17.07 -17.47
N LEU A 134 5.27 -16.52 -18.10
CA LEU A 134 3.89 -16.65 -17.64
C LEU A 134 3.42 -18.11 -17.58
N ALA A 135 3.83 -18.95 -18.55
CA ALA A 135 3.58 -20.39 -18.51
C ALA A 135 4.20 -21.06 -17.27
N GLN A 136 5.40 -20.61 -16.86
CA GLN A 136 6.02 -21.09 -15.62
C GLN A 136 5.28 -20.60 -14.39
N PHE A 137 4.84 -19.34 -14.36
CA PHE A 137 4.01 -18.83 -13.27
C PHE A 137 2.72 -19.63 -13.10
N HIS A 138 2.03 -19.95 -14.20
CA HIS A 138 0.84 -20.78 -14.18
C HIS A 138 1.09 -22.13 -13.51
N ALA A 139 2.20 -22.78 -13.85
CA ALA A 139 2.49 -24.15 -13.46
C ALA A 139 3.30 -24.30 -12.15
N VAL A 140 3.97 -23.26 -11.66
CA VAL A 140 4.81 -23.29 -10.44
C VAL A 140 4.08 -22.73 -9.23
N ILE A 141 3.30 -21.67 -9.40
CA ILE A 141 2.63 -21.01 -8.29
C ILE A 141 1.29 -21.72 -8.03
N PRO A 142 0.98 -22.21 -6.82
CA PRO A 142 -0.35 -22.75 -6.52
C PRO A 142 -1.39 -21.62 -6.44
N HIS A 143 -2.67 -21.97 -6.54
CA HIS A 143 -3.74 -21.02 -6.25
C HIS A 143 -3.92 -20.92 -4.73
N THR A 144 -3.82 -19.73 -4.18
CA THR A 144 -3.98 -19.49 -2.74
C THR A 144 -5.45 -19.34 -2.37
N PHE A 145 -6.24 -18.70 -3.22
CA PHE A 145 -7.67 -18.45 -3.01
C PHE A 145 -8.46 -18.65 -4.29
N LYS A 146 -9.67 -19.22 -4.16
CA LYS A 146 -10.65 -19.35 -5.25
C LYS A 146 -11.95 -18.70 -4.79
N TYR A 147 -12.37 -17.66 -5.50
CA TYR A 147 -13.62 -16.95 -5.29
C TYR A 147 -14.64 -17.41 -6.33
N ARG A 148 -15.84 -17.73 -5.86
CA ARG A 148 -16.97 -18.06 -6.72
C ARG A 148 -17.96 -16.91 -6.68
N ILE A 149 -18.09 -16.18 -7.78
CA ILE A 149 -19.11 -15.14 -7.93
C ILE A 149 -20.28 -15.75 -8.67
N SER A 150 -21.43 -15.82 -8.03
CA SER A 150 -22.70 -16.24 -8.62
C SER A 150 -23.67 -15.07 -8.65
N THR A 151 -24.11 -14.68 -9.85
CA THR A 151 -25.14 -13.66 -10.01
C THR A 151 -26.51 -14.30 -9.85
N SER A 152 -27.33 -13.84 -8.90
CA SER A 152 -28.74 -14.19 -8.82
C SER A 152 -29.59 -13.02 -9.32
N THR A 153 -30.46 -13.25 -10.30
CA THR A 153 -31.40 -12.25 -10.79
C THR A 153 -32.68 -12.38 -9.97
N SER A 154 -32.96 -11.42 -9.09
CA SER A 154 -34.25 -11.33 -8.40
C SER A 154 -35.28 -10.66 -9.32
N THR A 155 -36.18 -11.45 -9.92
CA THR A 155 -37.36 -10.88 -10.59
C THR A 155 -38.46 -10.71 -9.55
N SER A 156 -38.83 -9.47 -9.27
CA SER A 156 -40.02 -9.10 -8.50
C SER A 156 -41.25 -9.19 -9.40
N THR A 157 -42.19 -10.09 -9.09
CA THR A 157 -43.56 -9.97 -9.62
C THR A 157 -44.58 -10.31 -8.54
N SER A 158 -45.36 -9.31 -8.19
CA SER A 158 -46.60 -9.36 -7.43
C SER A 158 -47.75 -9.91 -8.29
N SER A 159 -48.50 -10.89 -7.80
CA SER A 159 -49.95 -11.01 -8.06
C SER A 159 -50.63 -12.08 -7.20
N THR A 160 -51.77 -11.68 -6.69
CA THR A 160 -52.77 -12.28 -5.79
C THR A 160 -53.64 -13.39 -6.42
N ALA A 161 -54.12 -14.29 -5.54
CA ALA A 161 -55.46 -14.91 -5.45
C ALA A 161 -55.88 -16.17 -6.28
N ALA A 162 -56.58 -17.06 -5.53
CA ALA A 162 -57.65 -18.04 -5.89
C ALA A 162 -57.26 -19.32 -6.65
N GLU A 163 -57.85 -20.51 -6.51
CA GLU A 163 -58.79 -21.21 -5.59
C GLU A 163 -58.89 -22.67 -6.11
N SER A 164 -59.16 -23.66 -5.23
CA SER A 164 -59.77 -25.00 -5.51
C SER A 164 -58.97 -26.01 -6.38
N SER A 165 -59.01 -27.35 -6.29
CA SER A 165 -59.84 -28.36 -5.61
C SER A 165 -59.16 -29.76 -5.69
N SER A 166 -59.29 -30.57 -4.62
CA SER A 166 -59.39 -32.05 -4.49
C SER A 166 -58.92 -33.03 -5.60
N THR A 167 -58.14 -34.08 -5.26
CA THR A 167 -58.58 -35.50 -5.04
C THR A 167 -57.42 -36.54 -4.99
N SER A 168 -57.50 -37.41 -3.97
CA SER A 168 -57.17 -38.87 -3.85
C SER A 168 -55.98 -39.58 -4.55
N SER A 169 -55.22 -40.27 -3.67
CA SER A 169 -54.87 -41.71 -3.64
C SER A 169 -53.67 -42.34 -4.40
N SER A 170 -52.95 -43.16 -3.61
CA SER A 170 -52.25 -44.44 -3.89
C SER A 170 -50.84 -44.49 -4.51
N SER A 171 -49.86 -44.77 -3.62
CA SER A 171 -48.84 -45.84 -3.63
C SER A 171 -48.18 -46.32 -4.95
N SER A 172 -46.86 -46.14 -5.08
CA SER A 172 -45.82 -47.20 -5.16
C SER A 172 -44.45 -46.61 -5.57
N ALA A 173 -43.38 -47.14 -4.97
CA ALA A 173 -41.97 -46.69 -5.01
C ALA A 173 -41.20 -47.20 -6.28
N PRO A 174 -39.85 -47.08 -6.38
CA PRO A 174 -38.97 -45.91 -6.32
C PRO A 174 -38.05 -45.75 -7.57
N ALA A 175 -37.35 -44.61 -7.64
CA ALA A 175 -36.09 -44.33 -8.36
C ALA A 175 -36.07 -44.29 -9.91
N ALA A 176 -35.84 -43.07 -10.44
CA ALA A 176 -34.70 -42.67 -11.29
C ALA A 176 -35.08 -41.67 -12.42
N SER A 177 -34.27 -40.61 -12.50
CA SER A 177 -34.03 -39.71 -13.64
C SER A 177 -35.19 -38.88 -14.21
N SER A 178 -35.17 -37.56 -13.99
CA SER A 178 -34.86 -36.58 -15.05
C SER A 178 -35.21 -35.14 -14.62
N ALA A 179 -34.20 -34.27 -14.77
CA ALA A 179 -34.22 -32.84 -15.09
C ALA A 179 -35.37 -31.94 -14.59
N THR A 180 -35.02 -30.98 -13.73
CA THR A 180 -35.65 -29.65 -13.66
C THR A 180 -34.62 -28.58 -14.05
N PRO A 181 -35.04 -27.50 -14.75
CA PRO A 181 -34.15 -26.71 -15.59
C PRO A 181 -33.27 -25.77 -14.76
N ALA A 182 -31.97 -25.81 -15.01
CA ALA A 182 -31.02 -24.87 -14.43
C ALA A 182 -31.34 -23.45 -14.92
N LYS A 183 -31.77 -22.57 -14.00
CA LYS A 183 -31.63 -21.13 -14.20
C LYS A 183 -30.13 -20.86 -14.37
N ASN A 184 -29.72 -20.36 -15.53
CA ASN A 184 -28.33 -20.02 -15.83
C ASN A 184 -27.84 -18.90 -14.90
N SER A 185 -27.41 -19.24 -13.69
CA SER A 185 -26.58 -18.38 -12.87
C SER A 185 -25.19 -18.39 -13.47
N LEU A 186 -24.75 -17.27 -14.05
CA LEU A 186 -23.37 -17.13 -14.49
C LEU A 186 -22.47 -17.28 -13.25
N THR A 187 -21.71 -18.37 -13.21
CA THR A 187 -20.75 -18.62 -12.14
C THR A 187 -19.37 -18.26 -12.65
N LEU A 188 -18.78 -17.18 -12.15
CA LEU A 188 -17.43 -16.76 -12.50
C LEU A 188 -16.47 -17.18 -11.39
N LEU A 189 -15.51 -18.03 -11.71
CA LEU A 189 -14.45 -18.47 -10.79
C LEU A 189 -13.25 -17.54 -10.94
N LEU A 190 -13.05 -16.66 -9.96
CA LEU A 190 -11.86 -15.82 -9.87
C LEU A 190 -10.85 -16.45 -8.92
N SER A 191 -9.56 -16.28 -9.21
CA SER A 191 -8.47 -16.72 -8.33
C SER A 191 -7.52 -15.57 -8.05
N ASP A 192 -6.64 -15.76 -7.07
CA ASP A 192 -5.49 -14.88 -6.79
C ASP A 192 -4.61 -14.60 -8.01
N LYS A 193 -4.59 -15.51 -9.02
CA LYS A 193 -3.87 -15.31 -10.28
C LYS A 193 -4.63 -14.53 -11.34
N SER A 194 -5.94 -14.27 -11.15
CA SER A 194 -6.79 -13.66 -12.18
C SER A 194 -6.31 -12.26 -12.58
N MET A 195 -5.75 -11.47 -11.65
CA MET A 195 -5.18 -10.15 -11.96
C MET A 195 -3.94 -10.25 -12.85
N THR A 196 -3.05 -11.21 -12.60
CA THR A 196 -1.88 -11.46 -13.45
C THR A 196 -2.30 -11.88 -14.86
N TYR A 197 -3.34 -12.72 -14.98
CA TYR A 197 -3.87 -13.12 -16.29
C TYR A 197 -4.60 -11.99 -17.01
N LEU A 198 -5.23 -11.06 -16.28
CA LEU A 198 -5.84 -9.87 -16.88
C LEU A 198 -4.78 -8.97 -17.52
N LEU A 199 -3.66 -8.73 -16.81
CA LEU A 199 -2.52 -7.98 -17.35
C LEU A 199 -1.91 -8.69 -18.58
N ALA A 200 -1.78 -10.01 -18.52
CA ALA A 200 -1.34 -10.80 -19.67
C ALA A 200 -2.31 -10.67 -20.85
N ALA A 201 -3.62 -10.77 -20.62
CA ALA A 201 -4.62 -10.60 -21.66
C ALA A 201 -4.55 -9.19 -22.28
N GLN A 202 -4.39 -8.15 -21.48
CA GLN A 202 -4.21 -6.78 -21.97
C GLN A 202 -2.96 -6.63 -22.84
N LEU A 203 -1.83 -7.24 -22.44
CA LEU A 203 -0.62 -7.24 -23.26
C LEU A 203 -0.82 -8.00 -24.59
N ALA A 204 -1.44 -9.19 -24.57
CA ALA A 204 -1.70 -9.99 -25.77
C ALA A 204 -2.72 -9.36 -26.73
N LEU A 205 -3.62 -8.51 -26.24
CA LEU A 205 -4.66 -7.85 -27.04
C LEU A 205 -4.32 -6.40 -27.41
N SER A 206 -3.20 -5.87 -26.92
CA SER A 206 -2.79 -4.47 -27.11
C SER A 206 -2.67 -4.04 -28.57
N GLN A 207 -2.20 -4.91 -29.46
CA GLN A 207 -2.23 -4.70 -30.91
C GLN A 207 -2.94 -5.86 -31.60
N PHE A 208 -4.18 -6.12 -31.21
CA PHE A 208 -4.97 -7.18 -31.82
C PHE A 208 -5.04 -7.04 -33.36
N PRO A 209 -4.83 -8.11 -34.14
CA PRO A 209 -4.53 -9.50 -33.72
C PRO A 209 -3.02 -9.83 -33.62
N PHE A 210 -2.13 -8.88 -33.92
CA PHE A 210 -0.70 -9.11 -34.16
C PHE A 210 0.09 -9.56 -32.93
N THR A 211 -0.28 -9.11 -31.72
CA THR A 211 0.35 -9.51 -30.45
C THR A 211 -0.04 -10.90 -29.96
N ILE A 212 -1.08 -11.52 -30.54
CA ILE A 212 -1.54 -12.87 -30.13
C ILE A 212 -0.50 -13.93 -30.51
N LEU A 213 0.08 -13.81 -31.71
CA LEU A 213 1.05 -14.79 -32.19
C LEU A 213 2.29 -14.90 -31.28
N PRO A 214 3.02 -13.81 -30.94
CA PRO A 214 4.14 -13.90 -30.01
C PRO A 214 3.72 -14.40 -28.63
N ALA A 215 2.53 -14.04 -28.14
CA ALA A 215 2.01 -14.53 -26.86
C ALA A 215 1.79 -16.06 -26.86
N LEU A 216 1.16 -16.60 -27.90
CA LEU A 216 0.92 -18.05 -28.05
C LEU A 216 2.23 -18.82 -28.21
N VAL A 217 3.14 -18.35 -29.07
CA VAL A 217 4.45 -18.96 -29.27
C VAL A 217 5.25 -18.97 -27.96
N GLY A 218 5.26 -17.85 -27.24
CA GLY A 218 5.87 -17.74 -25.92
C GLY A 218 5.34 -18.78 -24.93
N TRP A 219 4.02 -18.87 -24.79
CA TRP A 219 3.38 -19.85 -23.91
C TRP A 219 3.78 -21.29 -24.26
N CYS A 220 3.70 -21.66 -25.54
CA CYS A 220 4.09 -23.00 -26.02
C CYS A 220 5.56 -23.32 -25.74
N VAL A 221 6.47 -22.36 -25.97
CA VAL A 221 7.91 -22.52 -25.67
C VAL A 221 8.14 -22.72 -24.17
N GLY A 222 7.43 -21.96 -23.32
CA GLY A 222 7.50 -22.15 -21.88
C GLY A 222 7.04 -23.54 -21.45
N VAL A 223 5.89 -24.00 -21.95
CA VAL A 223 5.40 -25.37 -21.69
C VAL A 223 6.39 -26.43 -22.19
N ALA A 224 6.95 -26.27 -23.38
CA ALA A 224 7.92 -27.20 -23.96
C ALA A 224 9.23 -27.27 -23.16
N TRP A 225 9.73 -26.15 -22.64
CA TRP A 225 10.90 -26.14 -21.76
C TRP A 225 10.62 -26.90 -20.45
N ARG A 226 9.42 -26.73 -19.87
CA ARG A 226 9.01 -27.46 -18.67
C ARG A 226 8.85 -28.95 -18.92
N ALA A 227 8.36 -29.33 -20.11
CA ALA A 227 8.26 -30.72 -20.55
C ALA A 227 9.62 -31.34 -20.93
N GLU A 228 10.73 -30.63 -20.70
CA GLU A 228 12.09 -31.05 -21.05
C GLU A 228 12.30 -31.31 -22.57
N ILE A 229 11.41 -30.78 -23.41
CA ILE A 229 11.53 -30.84 -24.87
C ILE A 229 12.59 -29.85 -25.36
N LEU A 230 12.75 -28.73 -24.65
CA LEU A 230 13.73 -27.68 -24.92
C LEU A 230 14.66 -27.49 -23.72
N PRO A 231 15.98 -27.23 -23.93
CA PRO A 231 16.68 -27.19 -25.21
C PRO A 231 17.03 -28.60 -25.73
N LEU A 232 16.94 -28.78 -27.05
CA LEU A 232 17.36 -29.99 -27.74
C LEU A 232 18.87 -30.20 -27.51
N GLY A 233 19.25 -31.04 -26.53
CA GLY A 233 20.64 -31.51 -26.38
C GLY A 233 21.45 -31.03 -25.17
N SER A 234 20.87 -30.41 -24.14
CA SER A 234 21.61 -30.20 -22.88
C SER A 234 20.77 -30.52 -21.64
N LYS A 235 20.76 -31.79 -21.22
CA LYS A 235 20.33 -32.14 -19.86
C LYS A 235 21.34 -31.55 -18.88
N GLY A 236 21.00 -30.41 -18.27
CA GLY A 236 21.72 -29.87 -17.12
C GLY A 236 22.63 -28.66 -17.35
N TRP A 237 22.67 -28.05 -18.54
CA TRP A 237 23.39 -26.79 -18.70
C TRP A 237 22.69 -25.68 -17.89
N ARG A 238 23.45 -25.00 -17.01
CA ARG A 238 22.99 -23.87 -16.21
C ARG A 238 24.02 -22.76 -16.28
N ILE A 239 23.55 -21.51 -16.29
CA ILE A 239 24.41 -20.33 -16.28
C ILE A 239 25.37 -20.38 -15.07
N PRO A 240 26.66 -20.03 -15.24
CA PRO A 240 27.61 -19.98 -14.13
C PRO A 240 27.16 -19.03 -13.00
N ALA A 241 27.43 -19.40 -11.75
CA ALA A 241 26.97 -18.65 -10.56
C ALA A 241 27.45 -17.18 -10.55
N TRP A 242 28.68 -16.94 -11.02
CA TRP A 242 29.27 -15.58 -11.11
C TRP A 242 28.49 -14.64 -12.04
N MET A 243 27.88 -15.16 -13.11
CA MET A 243 27.15 -14.36 -14.10
C MET A 243 25.83 -13.81 -13.53
N VAL A 244 25.34 -14.39 -12.42
CA VAL A 244 24.11 -13.97 -11.73
C VAL A 244 24.42 -13.36 -10.35
N GLY A 245 25.70 -13.08 -10.06
CA GLY A 245 26.14 -12.46 -8.81
C GLY A 245 26.11 -13.38 -7.59
N GLU A 246 26.11 -14.70 -7.77
CA GLU A 246 26.27 -15.68 -6.69
C GLU A 246 27.78 -16.00 -6.51
N LYS A 247 28.31 -15.83 -5.29
CA LYS A 247 29.68 -16.24 -4.95
C LYS A 247 29.72 -17.77 -4.86
N GLU A 248 30.56 -18.39 -5.68
CA GLU A 248 30.75 -19.83 -5.74
C GLU A 248 31.37 -20.30 -4.41
N THR A 249 30.58 -20.98 -3.57
CA THR A 249 31.12 -21.58 -2.35
C THR A 249 31.88 -22.83 -2.77
N ARG A 250 33.22 -22.76 -2.72
CA ARG A 250 34.12 -23.87 -3.02
C ARG A 250 33.94 -24.97 -1.97
N ARG A 251 32.93 -25.82 -2.13
CA ARG A 251 32.80 -27.09 -1.43
C ARG A 251 33.13 -28.23 -2.40
N THR A 252 34.20 -28.90 -2.03
CA THR A 252 34.79 -30.17 -2.47
C THR A 252 34.00 -31.03 -3.47
N LEU A 253 34.77 -31.49 -4.45
CA LEU A 253 34.44 -32.29 -5.62
C LEU A 253 34.06 -33.75 -5.29
N SER A 254 33.05 -33.98 -4.43
CA SER A 254 32.58 -35.35 -4.10
C SER A 254 31.05 -35.55 -4.13
N SER A 255 30.25 -34.56 -4.53
CA SER A 255 28.79 -34.69 -4.60
C SER A 255 28.23 -34.43 -5.99
N LEU A 256 28.77 -35.11 -7.00
CA LEU A 256 28.26 -35.06 -8.37
C LEU A 256 27.12 -36.05 -8.65
N ASN A 257 26.53 -36.71 -7.64
CA ASN A 257 25.57 -37.77 -7.94
C ASN A 257 24.42 -38.04 -6.96
N ASN A 258 23.90 -37.04 -6.23
CA ASN A 258 22.64 -37.24 -5.51
C ASN A 258 21.71 -36.01 -5.61
N GLY A 259 20.79 -36.05 -6.57
CA GLY A 259 19.64 -35.15 -6.66
C GLY A 259 18.49 -35.50 -5.70
N SER A 260 18.67 -36.45 -4.78
CA SER A 260 17.63 -36.93 -3.87
C SER A 260 17.47 -36.07 -2.60
N ALA A 261 18.54 -35.47 -2.09
CA ALA A 261 18.50 -34.80 -0.78
C ALA A 261 17.67 -33.50 -0.75
N ASP A 262 17.68 -32.72 -1.84
CA ASP A 262 16.84 -31.53 -1.94
C ASP A 262 15.38 -31.91 -2.23
N ALA A 263 15.14 -32.94 -3.05
CA ALA A 263 13.80 -33.44 -3.36
C ALA A 263 13.08 -33.98 -2.11
N GLU A 264 13.77 -34.72 -1.26
CA GLU A 264 13.25 -35.22 0.02
C GLU A 264 12.89 -34.08 0.99
N ARG A 265 13.69 -33.01 1.01
CA ARG A 265 13.39 -31.82 1.82
C ARG A 265 12.14 -31.06 1.33
N TYR A 266 11.87 -31.09 0.03
CA TYR A 266 10.65 -30.53 -0.57
C TYR A 266 9.43 -31.41 -0.37
N GLU A 267 9.57 -32.73 -0.45
CA GLU A 267 8.48 -33.67 -0.14
C GLU A 267 8.07 -33.60 1.33
N GLU A 268 9.03 -33.47 2.25
CA GLU A 268 8.77 -33.27 3.68
C GLU A 268 8.05 -31.94 3.95
N LEU A 269 8.47 -30.85 3.30
CA LEU A 269 7.83 -29.53 3.46
C LEU A 269 6.42 -29.50 2.83
N ARG A 270 6.26 -30.16 1.68
CA ARG A 270 4.97 -30.32 1.00
C ARG A 270 4.01 -31.16 1.84
N ARG A 271 4.48 -32.28 2.43
CA ARG A 271 3.66 -33.14 3.28
C ARG A 271 3.20 -32.40 4.54
N ARG A 272 4.06 -31.59 5.15
CA ARG A 272 3.68 -30.72 6.28
C ARG A 272 2.65 -29.66 5.91
N LEU A 273 2.76 -29.06 4.73
CA LEU A 273 1.80 -28.07 4.25
C LEU A 273 0.47 -28.73 3.84
N GLU A 274 0.50 -29.92 3.24
CA GLU A 274 -0.69 -30.71 2.94
C GLU A 274 -1.37 -31.21 4.23
N GLU A 275 -0.61 -31.65 5.24
CA GLU A 275 -1.12 -32.02 6.57
C GLU A 275 -1.70 -30.81 7.32
N GLN A 276 -1.06 -29.64 7.28
CA GLN A 276 -1.60 -28.41 7.85
C GLN A 276 -2.86 -27.92 7.11
N SER A 277 -2.91 -28.07 5.79
CA SER A 277 -4.10 -27.75 4.99
C SER A 277 -5.25 -28.72 5.25
N ARG A 278 -4.96 -30.02 5.47
CA ARG A 278 -5.93 -31.03 5.87
C ARG A 278 -6.41 -30.84 7.30
N ALA A 279 -5.53 -30.42 8.22
CA ALA A 279 -5.89 -30.05 9.59
C ALA A 279 -6.76 -28.79 9.61
N ALA A 280 -6.45 -27.79 8.78
CA ALA A 280 -7.26 -26.58 8.62
C ALA A 280 -8.59 -26.87 7.93
N ALA A 281 -8.63 -27.76 6.93
CA ALA A 281 -9.86 -28.20 6.28
C ALA A 281 -10.72 -29.09 7.18
N ALA A 282 -10.11 -29.93 8.04
CA ALA A 282 -10.80 -30.72 9.04
C ALA A 282 -11.35 -29.85 10.19
N ALA A 283 -10.62 -28.79 10.59
CA ALA A 283 -11.11 -27.77 11.52
C ALA A 283 -12.27 -26.95 10.94
N ALA A 284 -12.25 -26.68 9.62
CA ALA A 284 -13.35 -26.00 8.93
C ALA A 284 -14.57 -26.91 8.68
N ALA A 285 -14.36 -28.22 8.44
CA ALA A 285 -15.43 -29.20 8.26
C ALA A 285 -16.09 -29.61 9.59
N SER A 286 -15.35 -29.62 10.70
CA SER A 286 -15.88 -29.90 12.05
C SER A 286 -16.64 -28.73 12.67
N GLY A 287 -16.53 -27.52 12.12
CA GLY A 287 -17.32 -26.36 12.53
C GLY A 287 -18.74 -26.28 11.94
N VAL A 288 -19.12 -27.21 11.04
CA VAL A 288 -20.40 -27.15 10.31
C VAL A 288 -21.37 -28.28 10.65
N ASP A 289 -20.98 -29.30 11.45
CA ASP A 289 -21.84 -30.46 11.75
C ASP A 289 -22.08 -30.73 13.25
N ALA A 290 -21.68 -29.83 14.16
CA ALA A 290 -21.93 -29.95 15.60
C ALA A 290 -23.25 -29.28 16.04
N GLY A 291 -24.29 -29.43 15.21
CA GLY A 291 -25.59 -28.79 15.38
C GLY A 291 -26.78 -29.72 15.38
N GLU A 292 -26.62 -31.06 15.45
CA GLU A 292 -27.73 -31.99 15.68
C GLU A 292 -27.20 -33.43 15.83
N ARG A 293 -27.11 -33.93 17.07
CA ARG A 293 -27.24 -35.35 17.51
C ARG A 293 -26.38 -35.60 18.74
N GLY A 294 -27.02 -36.02 19.82
CA GLY A 294 -26.31 -36.59 20.98
C GLY A 294 -27.04 -36.45 22.31
N ARG A 295 -28.34 -36.76 22.35
CA ARG A 295 -29.08 -36.92 23.60
C ARG A 295 -28.85 -38.35 24.12
N GLY A 296 -28.24 -38.46 25.30
CA GLY A 296 -28.36 -39.61 26.22
C GLY A 296 -27.30 -40.70 26.10
N GLN A 297 -26.46 -40.86 27.14
CA GLN A 297 -26.62 -41.92 28.14
C GLN A 297 -25.55 -41.83 29.25
N ASN A 298 -26.03 -42.03 30.49
CA ASN A 298 -25.29 -42.09 31.75
C ASN A 298 -24.36 -43.32 31.81
N HIS A 299 -23.22 -43.21 32.52
CA HIS A 299 -23.03 -43.82 33.86
C HIS A 299 -21.59 -43.69 34.41
N THR A 300 -21.51 -43.06 35.59
CA THR A 300 -20.69 -43.38 36.79
C THR A 300 -19.17 -43.61 36.70
N HIS A 301 -18.38 -42.75 37.34
CA HIS A 301 -17.90 -43.01 38.71
C HIS A 301 -17.30 -41.77 39.41
N ASN A 302 -17.51 -41.77 40.72
CA ASN A 302 -17.18 -40.81 41.78
C ASN A 302 -15.68 -40.46 41.92
N ALA A 303 -15.35 -39.20 42.22
CA ALA A 303 -14.62 -38.79 43.44
C ALA A 303 -14.18 -37.30 43.38
N GLY A 304 -14.42 -36.57 44.49
CA GLY A 304 -13.62 -35.39 44.86
C GLY A 304 -14.27 -34.03 44.59
N ALA A 305 -15.10 -33.57 45.53
CA ALA A 305 -15.60 -32.21 45.58
C ALA A 305 -14.52 -31.23 46.07
N GLU A 306 -14.33 -30.12 45.35
CA GLU A 306 -14.05 -28.81 45.97
C GLU A 306 -14.81 -27.73 45.20
N GLN A 307 -15.65 -26.99 45.92
CA GLN A 307 -16.46 -25.90 45.42
C GLN A 307 -15.58 -24.66 45.20
N GLY A 308 -15.50 -24.20 43.95
CA GLY A 308 -15.03 -22.86 43.60
C GLY A 308 -16.05 -22.21 42.67
N GLY A 309 -16.81 -21.24 43.18
CA GLY A 309 -17.84 -20.53 42.43
C GLY A 309 -17.28 -19.88 41.15
N LEU A 310 -17.85 -20.24 40.00
CA LEU A 310 -17.54 -19.65 38.71
C LEU A 310 -18.08 -18.20 38.69
N ARG A 311 -17.27 -17.24 39.11
CA ARG A 311 -17.52 -15.82 38.85
C ARG A 311 -17.44 -15.65 37.33
N ILE A 312 -18.58 -15.45 36.68
CA ILE A 312 -18.64 -15.03 35.27
C ILE A 312 -17.86 -13.71 35.21
N MET A 313 -16.64 -13.72 34.67
CA MET A 313 -15.89 -12.48 34.48
C MET A 313 -16.64 -11.65 33.46
N ALA A 314 -17.10 -10.46 33.88
CA ALA A 314 -17.74 -9.50 33.01
C ALA A 314 -16.80 -9.21 31.83
N ARG A 315 -17.36 -9.22 30.63
CA ARG A 315 -16.62 -8.96 29.39
C ARG A 315 -16.07 -7.53 29.42
N ALA A 316 -14.82 -7.35 29.00
CA ALA A 316 -14.21 -6.03 28.94
C ALA A 316 -15.00 -5.12 27.99
N LYS A 317 -15.12 -3.83 28.30
CA LYS A 317 -15.76 -2.85 27.42
C LYS A 317 -14.70 -1.98 26.72
N VAL A 318 -15.01 -1.52 25.52
CA VAL A 318 -14.20 -0.55 24.76
C VAL A 318 -15.05 0.68 24.47
N LEU A 319 -14.51 1.86 24.78
CA LEU A 319 -15.18 3.13 24.50
C LEU A 319 -14.72 3.70 23.15
N LEU A 320 -15.65 4.03 22.28
CA LEU A 320 -15.39 4.76 21.05
C LEU A 320 -15.67 6.25 21.25
N LEU A 321 -14.64 7.08 21.08
CA LEU A 321 -14.72 8.53 21.13
C LEU A 321 -14.50 9.09 19.72
N GLY A 322 -15.59 9.48 19.07
CA GLY A 322 -15.63 9.88 17.66
C GLY A 322 -16.19 8.77 16.76
N ASP A 323 -15.90 8.86 15.47
CA ASP A 323 -16.39 7.94 14.45
C ASP A 323 -15.25 7.13 13.81
N ILE A 324 -15.64 6.02 13.18
CA ILE A 324 -14.78 5.21 12.33
C ILE A 324 -15.34 5.37 10.93
N ASP A 325 -14.56 5.90 10.00
CA ASP A 325 -15.00 6.26 8.65
C ASP A 325 -14.67 5.17 7.61
N HIS A 326 -13.61 4.38 7.84
CA HIS A 326 -13.10 3.44 6.84
C HIS A 326 -12.93 2.00 7.39
N ALA A 327 -12.34 1.84 8.58
CA ALA A 327 -11.95 0.56 9.15
C ALA A 327 -13.11 -0.14 9.90
N HIS A 328 -14.32 -0.11 9.34
CA HIS A 328 -15.54 -0.64 9.99
C HIS A 328 -15.45 -2.13 10.32
N GLU A 329 -14.86 -2.94 9.44
CA GLU A 329 -14.68 -4.38 9.67
C GLU A 329 -13.74 -4.64 10.85
N SER A 330 -12.61 -3.92 10.88
CA SER A 330 -11.62 -3.99 11.96
C SER A 330 -12.24 -3.59 13.30
N TRP A 331 -13.01 -2.48 13.33
CA TRP A 331 -13.73 -2.06 14.53
C TRP A 331 -14.78 -3.08 14.97
N SER A 332 -15.63 -3.55 14.06
CA SER A 332 -16.71 -4.51 14.36
C SER A 332 -16.15 -5.83 14.90
N SER A 333 -14.99 -6.26 14.42
CA SER A 333 -14.34 -7.49 14.89
C SER A 333 -13.83 -7.41 16.34
N LEU A 334 -13.68 -6.20 16.93
CA LEU A 334 -13.44 -6.05 18.37
C LEU A 334 -14.66 -6.51 19.19
N GLY A 335 -15.86 -6.47 18.61
CA GLY A 335 -17.11 -6.98 19.20
C GLY A 335 -17.09 -8.48 19.51
N ASN A 336 -16.11 -9.23 18.99
CA ASN A 336 -15.87 -10.65 19.31
C ASN A 336 -15.12 -10.84 20.63
N ILE A 337 -14.38 -9.84 21.10
CA ILE A 337 -13.54 -9.92 22.30
C ILE A 337 -13.98 -8.96 23.42
N ALA A 338 -14.68 -7.88 23.09
CA ALA A 338 -15.12 -6.86 24.03
C ALA A 338 -16.49 -6.28 23.64
N ASP A 339 -17.17 -5.66 24.60
CA ASP A 339 -18.40 -4.93 24.35
C ASP A 339 -18.09 -3.49 23.93
N LEU A 340 -18.60 -3.06 22.77
CA LEU A 340 -18.32 -1.75 22.19
C LEU A 340 -19.34 -0.73 22.68
N VAL A 341 -18.87 0.36 23.28
CA VAL A 341 -19.69 1.40 23.90
C VAL A 341 -19.40 2.75 23.25
N LYS A 342 -20.44 3.58 23.08
CA LYS A 342 -20.33 4.97 22.64
C LYS A 342 -20.90 5.89 23.73
N PRO A 343 -20.37 7.12 23.90
CA PRO A 343 -21.00 8.11 24.77
C PRO A 343 -22.33 8.59 24.16
N ALA A 344 -23.27 8.99 25.01
CA ALA A 344 -24.45 9.74 24.55
C ALA A 344 -24.24 11.26 24.67
N ALA A 345 -23.22 11.68 25.42
CA ALA A 345 -22.82 13.07 25.55
C ALA A 345 -22.45 13.72 24.21
N THR A 346 -22.83 14.98 24.06
CA THR A 346 -22.49 15.81 22.88
C THR A 346 -21.47 16.91 23.20
N ASN A 347 -21.20 17.13 24.49
CA ASN A 347 -20.29 18.14 24.99
C ASN A 347 -19.57 17.66 26.26
N ARG A 348 -18.51 18.40 26.65
CA ARG A 348 -17.60 18.02 27.73
C ARG A 348 -18.30 17.81 29.07
N THR A 349 -19.19 18.72 29.44
CA THR A 349 -19.89 18.68 30.73
C THR A 349 -20.74 17.43 30.85
N GLU A 350 -21.50 17.12 29.80
CA GLU A 350 -22.29 15.88 29.72
C GLU A 350 -21.37 14.65 29.79
N PHE A 351 -20.25 14.63 29.05
CA PHE A 351 -19.36 13.48 29.02
C PHE A 351 -18.74 13.20 30.40
N ILE A 352 -18.28 14.24 31.10
CA ILE A 352 -17.78 14.12 32.48
C ILE A 352 -18.88 13.61 33.41
N GLN A 353 -20.13 14.05 33.22
CA GLN A 353 -21.25 13.55 34.00
C GLN A 353 -21.52 12.06 33.72
N GLU A 354 -21.47 11.61 32.47
CA GLU A 354 -21.61 10.19 32.12
C GLU A 354 -20.53 9.32 32.76
N CYS A 355 -19.29 9.82 32.84
CA CYS A 355 -18.22 9.16 33.56
C CYS A 355 -18.54 9.04 35.07
N LYS A 356 -19.00 10.12 35.70
CA LYS A 356 -19.37 10.16 37.13
C LYS A 356 -20.57 9.28 37.47
N ASP A 357 -21.52 9.15 36.54
CA ASP A 357 -22.71 8.30 36.67
C ASP A 357 -22.38 6.79 36.52
N GLY A 358 -21.11 6.44 36.26
CA GLY A 358 -20.66 5.05 36.13
C GLY A 358 -21.05 4.38 34.81
N LYS A 359 -21.50 5.15 33.80
CA LYS A 359 -21.93 4.57 32.50
C LYS A 359 -20.80 3.83 31.78
N PHE A 360 -19.56 4.24 32.02
CA PHE A 360 -18.35 3.65 31.42
C PHE A 360 -17.62 2.66 32.34
N ASP A 361 -18.25 2.23 33.44
CA ASP A 361 -17.65 1.22 34.32
C ASP A 361 -17.40 -0.10 33.58
N GLY A 362 -16.18 -0.61 33.72
CA GLY A 362 -15.70 -1.81 33.02
C GLY A 362 -15.09 -1.53 31.64
N VAL A 363 -15.03 -0.27 31.19
CA VAL A 363 -14.23 0.12 30.02
C VAL A 363 -12.76 -0.04 30.35
N VAL A 364 -12.04 -0.83 29.54
CA VAL A 364 -10.60 -1.10 29.70
C VAL A 364 -9.75 -0.29 28.72
N ALA A 365 -10.26 -0.09 27.51
CA ALA A 365 -9.59 0.67 26.46
C ALA A 365 -10.55 1.67 25.80
N ALA A 366 -10.02 2.82 25.38
CA ALA A 366 -10.74 3.80 24.60
C ALA A 366 -10.03 4.06 23.27
N TYR A 367 -10.78 4.11 22.18
CA TYR A 367 -10.35 4.64 20.90
C TYR A 367 -10.77 6.11 20.83
N ARG A 368 -9.90 7.00 20.36
CA ARG A 368 -10.25 8.42 20.13
C ARG A 368 -9.71 9.00 18.83
N THR A 369 -10.46 9.90 18.21
CA THR A 369 -10.02 10.73 17.07
C THR A 369 -9.68 12.17 17.50
N PHE A 370 -9.14 12.98 16.60
CA PHE A 370 -9.01 14.43 16.81
C PHE A 370 -10.36 15.13 17.02
N GLY A 371 -11.38 14.79 16.23
CA GLY A 371 -12.72 15.36 16.31
C GLY A 371 -13.45 15.07 17.62
N SER A 372 -13.05 14.01 18.34
CA SER A 372 -13.61 13.66 19.65
C SER A 372 -13.47 14.76 20.72
N VAL A 373 -12.59 15.75 20.49
CA VAL A 373 -12.43 16.92 21.38
C VAL A 373 -13.71 17.74 21.48
N ALA A 374 -14.57 17.73 20.45
CA ALA A 374 -15.86 18.42 20.49
C ALA A 374 -16.80 17.84 21.57
N ILE A 375 -16.66 16.54 21.85
CA ILE A 375 -17.45 15.82 22.85
C ILE A 375 -16.75 15.83 24.19
N THR A 376 -15.45 15.52 24.23
CA THR A 376 -14.73 15.27 25.48
C THR A 376 -13.98 16.48 26.03
N GLY A 377 -13.74 17.51 25.20
CA GLY A 377 -12.71 18.50 25.45
C GLY A 377 -11.31 17.88 25.41
N LEU A 378 -10.32 18.60 25.93
CA LEU A 378 -8.96 18.08 26.05
C LEU A 378 -8.92 16.94 27.08
N VAL A 379 -8.06 15.95 26.85
CA VAL A 379 -7.80 14.89 27.84
C VAL A 379 -6.78 15.42 28.83
N ASP A 380 -7.24 16.32 29.70
CA ASP A 380 -6.48 16.99 30.75
C ASP A 380 -6.70 16.33 32.12
N GLU A 381 -6.09 16.88 33.17
CA GLU A 381 -6.16 16.34 34.53
C GLU A 381 -7.60 16.18 35.05
N GLU A 382 -8.49 17.14 34.75
CA GLU A 382 -9.90 17.07 35.14
C GLU A 382 -10.59 15.87 34.48
N LEU A 383 -10.42 15.70 33.17
CA LEU A 383 -11.05 14.59 32.47
C LEU A 383 -10.45 13.25 32.92
N VAL A 384 -9.12 13.18 33.04
CA VAL A 384 -8.41 11.98 33.48
C VAL A 384 -8.87 11.52 34.87
N ALA A 385 -9.15 12.45 35.77
CA ALA A 385 -9.70 12.17 37.10
C ALA A 385 -11.16 11.68 37.08
N ALA A 386 -11.95 12.13 36.10
CA ALA A 386 -13.34 11.70 35.94
C ALA A 386 -13.48 10.32 35.28
N LEU A 387 -12.51 9.90 34.45
CA LEU A 387 -12.55 8.61 33.75
C LEU A 387 -12.55 7.41 34.73
N PRO A 388 -13.24 6.32 34.39
CA PRO A 388 -13.33 5.15 35.26
C PRO A 388 -11.95 4.52 35.49
N LYS A 389 -11.70 4.03 36.71
CA LYS A 389 -10.42 3.39 37.08
C LYS A 389 -10.09 2.15 36.23
N SER A 390 -11.09 1.52 35.62
CA SER A 390 -10.90 0.39 34.73
C SER A 390 -10.21 0.76 33.41
N LEU A 391 -10.30 2.02 32.96
CA LEU A 391 -9.79 2.46 31.66
C LEU A 391 -8.27 2.62 31.72
N THR A 392 -7.49 1.63 31.34
CA THR A 392 -6.02 1.67 31.42
C THR A 392 -5.33 1.97 30.09
N TYR A 393 -6.07 2.02 28.98
CA TYR A 393 -5.49 2.26 27.65
C TYR A 393 -6.28 3.29 26.86
N LEU A 394 -5.57 4.21 26.20
CA LEU A 394 -6.12 5.23 25.31
C LEU A 394 -5.40 5.19 23.95
N ALA A 395 -6.07 4.68 22.94
CA ALA A 395 -5.58 4.65 21.57
C ALA A 395 -6.03 5.89 20.80
N HIS A 396 -5.09 6.79 20.51
CA HIS A 396 -5.32 7.97 19.71
C HIS A 396 -5.06 7.71 18.22
N CYS A 397 -6.07 7.95 17.39
CA CYS A 397 -5.97 7.99 15.94
C CYS A 397 -5.43 9.36 15.50
N GLY A 398 -4.11 9.44 15.34
CA GLY A 398 -3.38 10.68 15.08
C GLY A 398 -1.91 10.56 15.46
N ALA A 399 -1.01 11.21 14.69
CA ALA A 399 0.42 11.18 14.98
C ALA A 399 0.80 12.15 16.12
N GLY A 400 0.37 13.41 16.04
CA GLY A 400 0.46 14.35 17.17
C GLY A 400 -0.70 14.12 18.13
N TYR A 401 -0.47 14.31 19.43
CA TYR A 401 -1.42 14.03 20.51
C TYR A 401 -1.44 15.16 21.54
N ASP A 402 -1.24 16.40 21.09
CA ASP A 402 -1.23 17.62 21.91
C ASP A 402 -2.56 17.90 22.64
N GLN A 403 -3.65 17.23 22.25
CA GLN A 403 -4.93 17.23 22.96
C GLN A 403 -4.98 16.30 24.19
N VAL A 404 -3.90 15.55 24.46
CA VAL A 404 -3.80 14.58 25.55
C VAL A 404 -2.66 14.96 26.48
N ASP A 405 -2.98 15.21 27.74
CA ASP A 405 -1.99 15.37 28.79
C ASP A 405 -1.48 13.98 29.23
N VAL A 406 -0.42 13.54 28.56
CA VAL A 406 0.23 12.26 28.83
C VAL A 406 0.78 12.18 30.26
N HIS A 407 1.17 13.30 30.86
CA HIS A 407 1.64 13.32 32.25
C HIS A 407 0.50 13.08 33.22
N ALA A 408 -0.67 13.72 33.02
CA ALA A 408 -1.87 13.45 33.81
C ALA A 408 -2.30 11.98 33.67
N CYS A 409 -2.32 11.46 32.44
CA CYS A 409 -2.60 10.04 32.17
C CYS A 409 -1.65 9.10 32.94
N SER A 410 -0.36 9.44 33.01
CA SER A 410 0.68 8.64 33.68
C SER A 410 0.61 8.74 35.20
N ALA A 411 0.20 9.89 35.74
CA ALA A 411 0.13 10.15 37.18
C ALA A 411 -1.10 9.52 37.86
N ARG A 412 -2.10 9.13 37.09
CA ARG A 412 -3.32 8.48 37.60
C ARG A 412 -3.02 7.07 38.14
N ASP A 413 -3.83 6.59 39.09
CA ASP A 413 -3.77 5.23 39.63
C ASP A 413 -5.08 4.43 39.38
N PRO A 414 -5.07 3.39 38.53
CA PRO A 414 -3.95 2.94 37.70
C PRO A 414 -3.70 3.89 36.51
N PRO A 415 -2.46 3.91 35.96
CA PRO A 415 -2.10 4.81 34.87
C PRO A 415 -2.84 4.48 33.58
N ILE A 416 -3.12 5.51 32.77
CA ILE A 416 -3.60 5.36 31.39
C ILE A 416 -2.38 5.33 30.48
N ARG A 417 -2.17 4.21 29.79
CA ARG A 417 -1.18 4.12 28.72
C ARG A 417 -1.78 4.67 27.42
N VAL A 418 -1.06 5.57 26.77
CA VAL A 418 -1.49 6.29 25.56
C VAL A 418 -0.69 5.79 24.36
N SER A 419 -1.36 5.56 23.23
CA SER A 419 -0.71 5.27 21.94
C SER A 419 -1.13 6.27 20.88
N ASN A 420 -0.27 6.47 19.88
CA ASN A 420 -0.53 7.30 18.69
C ASN A 420 -0.28 6.51 17.38
N THR A 421 -0.40 7.18 16.23
CA THR A 421 -0.18 6.59 14.89
C THR A 421 1.04 7.22 14.17
N PRO A 422 2.28 6.95 14.61
CA PRO A 422 3.44 7.77 14.26
C PRO A 422 3.92 7.64 12.81
N THR A 423 3.78 6.48 12.18
CA THR A 423 4.33 6.21 10.84
C THR A 423 3.28 6.19 9.72
N ALA A 424 1.99 6.04 10.06
CA ALA A 424 0.92 5.97 9.07
C ALA A 424 0.76 7.28 8.27
N VAL A 425 1.19 8.40 8.85
CA VAL A 425 1.02 9.76 8.30
C VAL A 425 2.18 10.24 7.43
N ASP A 426 3.31 9.51 7.44
CA ASP A 426 4.60 9.99 6.94
C ASP A 426 4.55 10.37 5.46
N ASP A 427 3.94 9.53 4.62
CA ASP A 427 3.89 9.75 3.18
C ASP A 427 2.97 10.90 2.78
N ALA A 428 1.69 10.84 3.18
CA ALA A 428 0.69 11.83 2.80
C ALA A 428 1.06 13.24 3.28
N THR A 429 1.54 13.36 4.53
CA THR A 429 1.93 14.67 5.07
C THR A 429 3.15 15.23 4.33
N ALA A 430 4.11 14.38 3.96
CA ALA A 430 5.26 14.81 3.16
C ALA A 430 4.88 15.20 1.72
N ASP A 431 3.86 14.58 1.13
CA ASP A 431 3.32 14.97 -0.18
C ASP A 431 2.68 16.36 -0.13
N VAL A 432 1.82 16.62 0.87
CA VAL A 432 1.22 17.94 1.07
C VAL A 432 2.30 19.00 1.34
N ASN A 433 3.31 18.67 2.14
CA ASN A 433 4.41 19.59 2.43
C ASN A 433 5.19 19.94 1.15
N MET A 434 5.53 18.96 0.31
CA MET A 434 6.20 19.22 -0.97
C MET A 434 5.30 20.02 -1.93
N PHE A 435 4.00 19.73 -1.98
CA PHE A 435 3.01 20.52 -2.72
C PHE A 435 3.01 21.98 -2.26
N LEU A 436 3.02 22.23 -0.96
CA LEU A 436 3.08 23.56 -0.37
C LEU A 436 4.39 24.29 -0.70
N ILE A 437 5.53 23.59 -0.65
CA ILE A 437 6.83 24.16 -1.06
C ILE A 437 6.78 24.62 -2.51
N ILE A 438 6.32 23.77 -3.44
CA ILE A 438 6.22 24.13 -4.86
C ILE A 438 5.22 25.26 -5.06
N GLY A 439 4.05 25.17 -4.44
CA GLY A 439 3.01 26.19 -4.57
C GLY A 439 3.43 27.56 -4.06
N ALA A 440 4.16 27.60 -2.95
CA ALA A 440 4.72 28.82 -2.37
C ALA A 440 5.86 29.40 -3.22
N LEU A 441 6.80 28.57 -3.71
CA LEU A 441 7.89 29.01 -4.60
C LEU A 441 7.37 29.57 -5.94
N ARG A 442 6.24 29.06 -6.43
CA ARG A 442 5.70 29.36 -7.77
C ARG A 442 4.52 30.32 -7.77
N ASN A 443 4.12 30.85 -6.61
CA ASN A 443 2.93 31.70 -6.45
C ASN A 443 1.64 31.09 -7.04
N PHE A 444 1.50 29.77 -6.94
CA PHE A 444 0.36 29.08 -7.54
C PHE A 444 -0.96 29.50 -6.92
N ASN A 445 -0.98 29.91 -5.65
CA ASN A 445 -2.19 30.42 -5.00
C ASN A 445 -2.83 31.56 -5.82
N THR A 446 -2.04 32.59 -6.15
CA THR A 446 -2.51 33.73 -6.94
C THR A 446 -3.02 33.30 -8.32
N GLY A 447 -2.28 32.44 -9.02
CA GLY A 447 -2.67 31.95 -10.34
C GLY A 447 -3.96 31.12 -10.32
N MET A 448 -4.13 30.24 -9.32
CA MET A 448 -5.34 29.44 -9.14
C MET A 448 -6.56 30.32 -8.87
N HIS A 449 -6.43 31.36 -8.04
CA HIS A 449 -7.51 32.32 -7.80
C HIS A 449 -7.84 33.14 -9.06
N ALA A 450 -6.84 33.68 -9.74
CA ALA A 450 -7.04 34.45 -10.97
C ALA A 450 -7.76 33.65 -12.07
N LEU A 451 -7.45 32.36 -12.21
CA LEU A 451 -8.13 31.49 -13.17
C LEU A 451 -9.61 31.29 -12.84
N ARG A 452 -9.95 31.09 -11.57
CA ARG A 452 -11.36 30.95 -11.13
C ARG A 452 -12.17 32.23 -11.34
N GLU A 453 -11.49 33.38 -11.31
CA GLU A 453 -12.09 34.69 -11.61
C GLU A 453 -12.12 35.01 -13.13
N GLY A 454 -11.65 34.11 -13.99
CA GLY A 454 -11.60 34.33 -15.44
C GLY A 454 -10.54 35.33 -15.89
N LYS A 455 -9.57 35.68 -15.03
CA LYS A 455 -8.52 36.68 -15.29
C LYS A 455 -7.25 36.09 -15.90
N TRP A 456 -7.26 34.80 -16.28
CA TRP A 456 -6.09 34.04 -16.72
C TRP A 456 -4.94 34.10 -15.71
N ARG A 457 -3.89 34.88 -16.00
CA ARG A 457 -2.78 35.12 -15.07
C ARG A 457 -3.11 36.15 -13.99
N GLY A 458 -4.19 36.92 -14.10
CA GLY A 458 -4.46 38.06 -13.22
C GLY A 458 -4.07 39.38 -13.87
N VAL A 459 -4.63 40.48 -13.37
CA VAL A 459 -4.33 41.85 -13.80
C VAL A 459 -4.08 42.70 -12.54
N PRO A 460 -2.81 43.01 -12.21
CA PRO A 460 -1.58 42.58 -12.88
C PRO A 460 -1.31 41.08 -12.73
N ALA A 461 -0.45 40.53 -13.59
CA ALA A 461 0.01 39.15 -13.45
C ALA A 461 0.88 38.98 -12.18
N PRO A 462 0.91 37.78 -11.56
CA PRO A 462 1.75 37.53 -10.40
C PRO A 462 3.24 37.68 -10.74
N PRO A 463 4.08 37.99 -9.74
CA PRO A 463 5.52 37.99 -9.92
C PRO A 463 6.01 36.60 -10.31
N LEU A 464 7.12 36.55 -11.04
CA LEU A 464 7.77 35.29 -11.40
C LEU A 464 8.13 34.51 -10.13
N GLY A 465 7.83 33.21 -10.15
CA GLY A 465 8.25 32.30 -9.10
C GLY A 465 9.71 31.89 -9.24
N HIS A 466 10.15 31.03 -8.33
CA HIS A 466 11.49 30.47 -8.31
C HIS A 466 11.47 28.95 -8.50
N ASP A 467 12.53 28.40 -9.08
CA ASP A 467 12.69 26.95 -9.21
C ASP A 467 13.31 26.37 -7.92
N PRO A 468 12.91 25.16 -7.49
CA PRO A 468 13.45 24.52 -6.29
C PRO A 468 14.90 24.03 -6.47
N GLU A 469 15.32 23.77 -7.72
CA GLU A 469 16.64 23.21 -8.01
C GLU A 469 17.78 24.08 -7.45
N GLY A 470 18.72 23.42 -6.76
CA GLY A 470 19.89 24.05 -6.14
C GLY A 470 19.61 24.81 -4.84
N LYS A 471 18.34 25.03 -4.46
CA LYS A 471 17.96 25.69 -3.20
C LYS A 471 18.18 24.80 -1.98
N VAL A 472 18.37 25.43 -0.84
CA VAL A 472 18.50 24.77 0.47
C VAL A 472 17.15 24.68 1.16
N LEU A 473 16.69 23.44 1.40
CA LEU A 473 15.58 23.13 2.29
C LEU A 473 16.11 22.86 3.71
N GLY A 474 15.73 23.70 4.65
CA GLY A 474 15.93 23.48 6.07
C GLY A 474 14.73 22.80 6.71
N ILE A 475 14.94 21.61 7.28
CA ILE A 475 13.90 20.88 8.01
C ILE A 475 14.14 21.04 9.51
N LEU A 476 13.19 21.69 10.19
CA LEU A 476 13.18 21.79 11.65
C LEU A 476 12.33 20.64 12.21
N GLY A 477 12.98 19.58 12.70
CA GLY A 477 12.30 18.34 13.11
C GLY A 477 12.36 17.23 12.05
N MET A 478 13.54 16.66 11.83
CA MET A 478 13.76 15.51 10.96
C MET A 478 13.26 14.19 11.61
N GLY A 479 11.94 14.02 11.67
CA GLY A 479 11.25 12.78 12.07
C GLY A 479 10.94 11.84 10.90
N GLY A 480 9.90 11.00 11.01
CA GLY A 480 9.40 10.16 9.91
C GLY A 480 9.00 11.00 8.69
N ILE A 481 8.08 11.94 8.88
CA ILE A 481 7.65 12.93 7.88
C ILE A 481 8.84 13.70 7.30
N GLY A 482 9.71 14.26 8.15
CA GLY A 482 10.86 15.05 7.70
C GLY A 482 11.82 14.26 6.79
N ARG A 483 12.13 13.01 7.15
CA ARG A 483 12.98 12.14 6.31
C ARG A 483 12.32 11.79 4.98
N ASN A 484 11.01 11.65 4.97
CA ASN A 484 10.26 11.40 3.75
C ASN A 484 10.25 12.64 2.83
N LEU A 485 9.98 13.81 3.41
CA LEU A 485 10.07 15.10 2.73
C LEU A 485 11.47 15.32 2.13
N LYS A 486 12.54 15.00 2.89
CA LYS A 486 13.92 15.07 2.41
C LYS A 486 14.11 14.31 1.09
N ARG A 487 13.66 13.05 1.03
CA ARG A 487 13.77 12.21 -0.19
C ARG A 487 12.98 12.80 -1.36
N LYS A 488 11.79 13.35 -1.09
CA LYS A 488 10.95 13.99 -2.11
C LYS A 488 11.62 15.27 -2.62
N ALA A 489 12.12 16.12 -1.74
CA ALA A 489 12.79 17.38 -2.09
C ALA A 489 14.07 17.18 -2.90
N GLU A 490 14.86 16.14 -2.59
CA GLU A 490 16.05 15.78 -3.37
C GLU A 490 15.71 15.41 -4.82
N ALA A 491 14.55 14.80 -5.07
CA ALA A 491 14.07 14.52 -6.43
C ALA A 491 13.75 15.81 -7.23
N PHE A 492 13.49 16.93 -6.54
CA PHE A 492 13.35 18.26 -7.13
C PHE A 492 14.68 19.04 -7.19
N GLY A 493 15.81 18.39 -6.89
CA GLY A 493 17.14 18.99 -6.95
C GLY A 493 17.48 19.93 -5.78
N MET A 494 16.72 19.87 -4.68
CA MET A 494 17.01 20.65 -3.48
C MET A 494 18.15 20.02 -2.66
N LYS A 495 18.90 20.85 -1.95
CA LYS A 495 19.86 20.43 -0.93
C LYS A 495 19.16 20.44 0.42
N VAL A 496 19.29 19.38 1.21
CA VAL A 496 18.59 19.28 2.49
C VAL A 496 19.56 19.39 3.67
N ILE A 497 19.24 20.31 4.58
CA ILE A 497 19.88 20.44 5.89
C ILE A 497 18.79 20.30 6.97
N TYR A 498 19.19 19.95 8.18
CA TYR A 498 18.21 19.76 9.25
C TYR A 498 18.73 20.13 10.62
N HIS A 499 17.78 20.48 11.49
CA HIS A 499 18.04 20.66 12.90
C HIS A 499 17.04 19.85 13.73
N ASN A 500 17.58 19.14 14.71
CA ASN A 500 16.87 18.41 15.77
C ASN A 500 17.56 18.74 17.10
N ARG A 501 16.88 18.50 18.23
CA ARG A 501 17.52 18.58 19.55
C ARG A 501 18.74 17.64 19.67
N ARG A 502 18.69 16.51 18.98
CA ARG A 502 19.77 15.52 18.89
C ARG A 502 19.98 15.19 17.43
N GLU A 503 21.24 15.11 17.03
CA GLU A 503 21.63 14.63 15.71
C GLU A 503 21.11 13.20 15.49
N LEU A 504 20.64 12.93 14.27
CA LEU A 504 20.23 11.58 13.88
C LEU A 504 21.47 10.71 13.60
N SER A 505 21.32 9.40 13.69
CA SER A 505 22.33 8.49 13.15
C SER A 505 22.52 8.70 11.65
N GLU A 506 23.70 8.37 11.12
CA GLU A 506 23.99 8.50 9.68
C GLU A 506 22.95 7.80 8.80
N GLU A 507 22.47 6.61 9.22
CA GLU A 507 21.43 5.85 8.51
C GLU A 507 20.10 6.61 8.44
N LEU A 508 19.70 7.28 9.52
CA LEU A 508 18.45 8.05 9.57
C LEU A 508 18.61 9.42 8.89
N ALA A 509 19.78 10.04 8.97
CA ALA A 509 20.08 11.29 8.29
C ALA A 509 20.12 11.10 6.76
N ASP A 510 20.54 9.92 6.28
CA ASP A 510 20.54 9.55 4.86
C ASP A 510 21.26 10.59 3.98
N GLY A 511 22.37 11.15 4.49
CA GLY A 511 23.15 12.19 3.81
C GLY A 511 22.69 13.63 4.03
N ALA A 512 21.59 13.88 4.75
CA ALA A 512 21.21 15.23 5.17
C ALA A 512 22.20 15.79 6.19
N LYS A 513 22.63 17.04 6.03
CA LYS A 513 23.59 17.69 6.95
C LYS A 513 22.87 18.17 8.22
N TYR A 514 23.34 17.74 9.38
CA TYR A 514 22.93 18.32 10.66
C TYR A 514 23.58 19.70 10.87
N VAL A 515 22.79 20.67 11.33
CA VAL A 515 23.23 22.03 11.60
C VAL A 515 22.65 22.55 12.92
N SER A 516 23.23 23.64 13.45
CA SER A 516 22.63 24.35 14.58
C SER A 516 21.30 25.03 14.21
N PHE A 517 20.48 25.38 15.18
CA PHE A 517 19.21 26.08 14.94
C PHE A 517 19.43 27.40 14.20
N ASP A 518 20.38 28.22 14.65
CA ASP A 518 20.70 29.50 14.00
C ASP A 518 21.27 29.29 12.59
N GLU A 519 22.11 28.28 12.37
CA GLU A 519 22.62 27.95 11.02
C GLU A 519 21.49 27.50 10.09
N LEU A 520 20.52 26.74 10.59
CA LEU A 520 19.32 26.35 9.83
C LEU A 520 18.59 27.61 9.33
N LEU A 521 18.29 28.56 10.23
CA LEU A 521 17.57 29.78 9.89
C LEU A 521 18.35 30.63 8.87
N CYS A 522 19.64 30.85 9.11
CA CYS A 522 20.46 31.73 8.27
C CYS A 522 20.74 31.19 6.86
N THR A 523 20.73 29.87 6.67
CA THR A 523 21.19 29.24 5.42
C THR A 523 20.08 28.68 4.55
N SER A 524 18.87 28.52 5.07
CA SER A 524 17.74 27.94 4.33
C SER A 524 17.09 28.93 3.38
N ASP A 525 16.83 28.50 2.15
CA ASP A 525 15.99 29.24 1.19
C ASP A 525 14.51 28.91 1.40
N VAL A 526 14.23 27.66 1.84
CA VAL A 526 12.92 27.18 2.25
C VAL A 526 13.06 26.54 3.63
N ILE A 527 12.20 26.90 4.58
CA ILE A 527 12.16 26.28 5.92
C ILE A 527 10.85 25.52 6.08
N SER A 528 10.94 24.24 6.45
CA SER A 528 9.79 23.39 6.74
C SER A 528 9.78 22.97 8.21
N LEU A 529 8.62 23.11 8.84
CA LEU A 529 8.41 22.81 10.27
C LEU A 529 7.75 21.44 10.45
N ASN A 530 8.39 20.56 11.21
CA ASN A 530 7.99 19.18 11.44
C ASN A 530 8.16 18.79 12.93
N LEU A 531 7.81 19.71 13.84
CA LEU A 531 7.96 19.53 15.29
C LEU A 531 6.64 19.15 15.97
N PRO A 532 6.67 18.32 17.02
CA PRO A 532 5.52 18.17 17.91
C PRO A 532 5.29 19.50 18.67
N LEU A 533 4.02 19.86 18.87
CA LEU A 533 3.65 21.01 19.71
C LEU A 533 3.72 20.64 21.19
N ASN A 534 4.47 21.43 21.95
CA ASN A 534 4.56 21.37 23.41
C ASN A 534 5.00 22.74 23.95
N LYS A 535 5.13 22.87 25.28
CA LYS A 535 5.52 24.12 25.94
C LYS A 535 6.84 24.72 25.43
N ASN A 536 7.79 23.91 24.96
CA ASN A 536 9.09 24.37 24.48
C ASN A 536 9.13 24.65 22.97
N THR A 537 8.15 24.16 22.21
CA THR A 537 8.09 24.35 20.75
C THR A 537 7.01 25.34 20.32
N ARG A 538 6.10 25.73 21.22
CA ARG A 538 5.14 26.80 20.98
C ARG A 538 5.88 28.09 20.67
N HIS A 539 5.54 28.71 19.54
CA HIS A 539 6.18 29.94 19.04
C HIS A 539 7.71 29.86 18.95
N ILE A 540 8.27 28.67 18.69
CA ILE A 540 9.71 28.52 18.47
C ILE A 540 10.19 29.30 17.23
N ILE A 541 9.29 29.54 16.27
CA ILE A 541 9.51 30.50 15.19
C ILE A 541 8.67 31.74 15.48
N GLY A 542 9.33 32.79 15.99
CA GLY A 542 8.74 34.10 16.21
C GLY A 542 9.45 35.20 15.43
N LYS A 543 9.26 36.43 15.88
CA LYS A 543 9.82 37.64 15.25
C LYS A 543 11.35 37.60 15.13
N ASP A 544 12.03 37.17 16.19
CA ASP A 544 13.49 37.13 16.24
C ASP A 544 14.04 36.05 15.30
N GLU A 545 13.37 34.90 15.19
CA GLU A 545 13.75 33.84 14.27
C GLU A 545 13.54 34.26 12.82
N PHE A 546 12.41 34.89 12.49
CA PHE A 546 12.18 35.44 11.15
C PHE A 546 13.27 36.45 10.77
N ALA A 547 13.71 37.30 11.71
CA ALA A 547 14.77 38.28 11.45
C ALA A 547 16.10 37.62 11.03
N LYS A 548 16.43 36.46 11.60
CA LYS A 548 17.64 35.67 11.29
C LYS A 548 17.59 34.96 9.93
N MET A 549 16.39 34.70 9.40
CA MET A 549 16.24 33.99 8.12
C MET A 549 16.81 34.79 6.94
N LYS A 550 17.02 34.13 5.79
CA LYS A 550 17.34 34.85 4.55
C LYS A 550 16.21 35.82 4.16
N ASN A 551 16.58 36.92 3.51
CA ASN A 551 15.59 37.79 2.89
C ASN A 551 14.95 37.06 1.71
N GLY A 552 13.61 37.05 1.67
CA GLY A 552 12.85 36.31 0.67
C GLY A 552 12.77 34.81 0.93
N VAL A 553 12.93 34.37 2.19
CA VAL A 553 12.74 32.97 2.59
C VAL A 553 11.30 32.51 2.33
N VAL A 554 11.12 31.24 2.00
CA VAL A 554 9.81 30.57 1.97
C VAL A 554 9.61 29.72 3.22
N VAL A 555 8.44 29.82 3.85
CA VAL A 555 8.15 29.10 5.09
C VAL A 555 6.98 28.14 4.88
N VAL A 556 7.14 26.89 5.29
CA VAL A 556 6.13 25.84 5.15
C VAL A 556 5.85 25.18 6.50
N ASN A 557 4.57 25.01 6.83
CA ASN A 557 4.18 24.34 8.06
C ASN A 557 3.06 23.32 7.80
N THR A 558 3.37 22.05 8.10
CA THR A 558 2.41 20.93 8.09
C THR A 558 2.45 20.15 9.41
N ALA A 559 2.95 20.77 10.48
CA ALA A 559 3.06 20.16 11.80
C ALA A 559 1.89 20.58 12.69
N ARG A 560 2.03 21.72 13.36
CA ARG A 560 1.01 22.39 14.17
C ARG A 560 1.19 23.89 13.98
N GLY A 561 0.11 24.66 13.87
CA GLY A 561 0.24 26.09 13.61
C GLY A 561 0.94 26.83 14.73
N ALA A 562 0.60 26.53 15.99
CA ALA A 562 1.13 27.21 17.18
C ALA A 562 2.65 27.01 17.44
N VAL A 563 3.38 26.22 16.64
CA VAL A 563 4.86 26.22 16.69
C VAL A 563 5.46 27.50 16.11
N MET A 564 4.66 28.26 15.37
CA MET A 564 5.01 29.53 14.76
C MET A 564 4.04 30.60 15.23
N ASP A 565 4.54 31.81 15.49
CA ASP A 565 3.71 32.98 15.77
C ASP A 565 3.13 33.50 14.44
N GLU A 566 1.81 33.37 14.26
CA GLU A 566 1.13 33.79 13.03
C GLU A 566 1.17 35.30 12.80
N ALA A 567 1.11 36.09 13.88
CA ALA A 567 1.19 37.55 13.76
C ALA A 567 2.59 37.97 13.32
N ALA A 568 3.63 37.34 13.87
CA ALA A 568 5.01 37.56 13.42
C ALA A 568 5.24 37.12 11.97
N LEU A 569 4.60 36.03 11.51
CA LEU A 569 4.65 35.62 10.11
C LEU A 569 4.01 36.67 9.19
N VAL A 570 2.86 37.21 9.59
CA VAL A 570 2.17 38.26 8.81
C VAL A 570 3.02 39.52 8.70
N ASP A 571 3.63 39.97 9.80
CA ASP A 571 4.57 41.09 9.79
C ASP A 571 5.79 40.81 8.87
N ALA A 572 6.30 39.58 8.89
CA ALA A 572 7.42 39.17 8.06
C ALA A 572 7.05 39.09 6.56
N LEU A 573 5.82 38.68 6.23
CA LEU A 573 5.29 38.71 4.86
C LEU A 573 5.05 40.14 4.38
N ASP A 574 4.42 40.98 5.21
CA ASP A 574 4.08 42.37 4.86
C ASP A 574 5.36 43.23 4.68
N SER A 575 6.43 42.92 5.41
CA SER A 575 7.75 43.56 5.23
C SER A 575 8.57 43.00 4.05
N GLY A 576 8.13 41.88 3.43
CA GLY A 576 8.88 41.18 2.39
C GLY A 576 10.08 40.38 2.90
N LYS A 577 10.24 40.25 4.22
CA LYS A 577 11.27 39.39 4.82
C LYS A 577 11.03 37.92 4.43
N VAL A 578 9.78 37.49 4.54
CA VAL A 578 9.28 36.21 4.00
C VAL A 578 8.68 36.49 2.64
N PHE A 579 9.13 35.78 1.62
CA PHE A 579 8.62 35.94 0.25
C PHE A 579 7.21 35.38 0.10
N SER A 580 7.00 34.18 0.66
CA SER A 580 5.79 33.38 0.47
C SER A 580 5.71 32.32 1.56
N ALA A 581 4.51 31.83 1.86
CA ALA A 581 4.30 30.76 2.83
C ALA A 581 3.32 29.70 2.33
N GLY A 582 3.53 28.45 2.75
CA GLY A 582 2.63 27.33 2.48
C GLY A 582 2.17 26.69 3.79
N LEU A 583 0.89 26.82 4.13
CA LEU A 583 0.37 26.43 5.43
C LEU A 583 -0.77 25.43 5.30
N ASP A 584 -0.63 24.32 6.02
CA ASP A 584 -1.69 23.34 6.25
C ASP A 584 -2.33 23.47 7.64
N VAL A 585 -1.65 24.15 8.57
CA VAL A 585 -2.02 24.22 9.98
C VAL A 585 -1.95 25.65 10.49
N PHE A 586 -2.79 25.97 11.49
CA PHE A 586 -3.00 27.33 11.99
C PHE A 586 -2.95 27.39 13.53
N GLU A 587 -2.63 28.55 14.10
CA GLU A 587 -2.42 28.69 15.54
C GLU A 587 -3.71 28.45 16.34
N GLU A 588 -4.85 28.94 15.84
CA GLU A 588 -6.16 28.84 16.49
C GLU A 588 -7.19 28.07 15.65
N GLU A 589 -6.79 26.94 15.04
CA GLU A 589 -7.67 26.13 14.18
C GLU A 589 -9.08 25.91 14.78
N PRO A 590 -10.17 26.12 14.02
CA PRO A 590 -10.22 26.40 12.57
C PRO A 590 -10.12 27.90 12.20
N LYS A 591 -9.87 28.80 13.16
CA LYS A 591 -9.67 30.22 12.87
C LYS A 591 -8.29 30.42 12.26
N ILE A 592 -8.23 31.25 11.22
CA ILE A 592 -7.01 31.60 10.51
C ILE A 592 -6.77 33.10 10.71
N HIS A 593 -5.53 33.51 10.99
CA HIS A 593 -5.23 34.92 11.08
C HIS A 593 -5.64 35.68 9.79
N PRO A 594 -6.44 36.77 9.87
CA PRO A 594 -6.98 37.46 8.69
C PRO A 594 -5.89 37.96 7.73
N GLY A 595 -4.69 38.23 8.25
CA GLY A 595 -3.52 38.60 7.45
C GLY A 595 -2.98 37.52 6.55
N LEU A 596 -3.13 36.24 6.92
CA LEU A 596 -2.74 35.12 6.06
C LEU A 596 -3.78 34.92 4.97
N VAL A 597 -5.07 34.95 5.32
CA VAL A 597 -6.19 34.77 4.37
C VAL A 597 -6.18 35.82 3.25
N ARG A 598 -5.88 37.09 3.59
CA ARG A 598 -5.85 38.19 2.62
C ARG A 598 -4.60 38.20 1.73
N ASN A 599 -3.54 37.49 2.10
CA ASN A 599 -2.24 37.61 1.46
C ASN A 599 -2.13 36.67 0.24
N PRO A 600 -1.98 37.20 -0.99
CA PRO A 600 -1.97 36.39 -2.21
C PRO A 600 -0.73 35.48 -2.33
N ASN A 601 0.35 35.77 -1.59
CA ASN A 601 1.58 34.99 -1.54
C ASN A 601 1.54 33.86 -0.50
N VAL A 602 0.39 33.63 0.15
CA VAL A 602 0.24 32.54 1.11
C VAL A 602 -0.66 31.47 0.49
N LEU A 603 -0.12 30.27 0.31
CA LEU A 603 -0.91 29.10 -0.09
C LEU A 603 -1.45 28.41 1.17
N LEU A 604 -2.77 28.30 1.24
CA LEU A 604 -3.50 27.80 2.40
C LEU A 604 -4.26 26.52 2.05
N VAL A 605 -4.13 25.50 2.87
CA VAL A 605 -4.98 24.30 2.86
C VAL A 605 -5.47 23.99 4.27
N PRO A 606 -6.70 23.49 4.45
CA PRO A 606 -7.32 23.32 5.76
C PRO A 606 -7.00 21.97 6.41
N HIS A 607 -5.77 21.80 6.92
CA HIS A 607 -5.32 20.62 7.66
C HIS A 607 -5.55 19.30 6.90
N MET A 608 -5.09 19.28 5.66
CA MET A 608 -5.28 18.20 4.70
C MET A 608 -4.12 17.19 4.64
N GLY A 609 -3.08 17.33 5.48
CA GLY A 609 -1.88 16.49 5.47
C GLY A 609 -2.14 14.98 5.37
N THR A 610 -3.13 14.47 6.09
CA THR A 610 -3.52 13.04 6.08
C THR A 610 -4.87 12.79 5.43
N TRP A 611 -5.42 13.76 4.70
CA TRP A 611 -6.78 13.73 4.17
C TRP A 611 -6.90 12.89 2.88
N THR A 612 -6.54 11.62 2.98
CA THR A 612 -6.62 10.60 1.93
C THR A 612 -7.26 9.33 2.45
N VAL A 613 -7.91 8.57 1.58
CA VAL A 613 -8.60 7.32 1.98
C VAL A 613 -7.61 6.32 2.55
N GLU A 614 -6.45 6.17 1.91
CA GLU A 614 -5.43 5.20 2.29
C GLU A 614 -4.82 5.53 3.65
N THR A 615 -4.47 6.80 3.90
CA THR A 615 -3.86 7.21 5.17
C THR A 615 -4.87 7.18 6.31
N GLN A 616 -6.09 7.68 6.09
CA GLN A 616 -7.13 7.62 7.13
C GLN A 616 -7.47 6.17 7.49
N THR A 617 -7.62 5.28 6.50
CA THR A 617 -7.83 3.84 6.74
C THR A 617 -6.69 3.24 7.54
N ALA A 618 -5.44 3.50 7.16
CA ALA A 618 -4.26 2.97 7.85
C ALA A 618 -4.14 3.50 9.29
N MET A 619 -4.48 4.76 9.53
CA MET A 619 -4.49 5.36 10.88
C MET A 619 -5.55 4.71 11.77
N GLU A 620 -6.76 4.52 11.24
CA GLU A 620 -7.84 3.85 11.96
C GLU A 620 -7.47 2.40 12.29
N GLU A 621 -7.02 1.62 11.31
CA GLU A 621 -6.55 0.26 11.51
C GLU A 621 -5.46 0.19 12.59
N TRP A 622 -4.50 1.11 12.56
CA TRP A 622 -3.41 1.15 13.53
C TRP A 622 -3.88 1.44 14.96
N ALA A 623 -4.79 2.40 15.13
CA ALA A 623 -5.36 2.74 16.43
C ALA A 623 -6.27 1.60 16.96
N ILE A 624 -7.07 0.98 16.08
CA ILE A 624 -7.88 -0.20 16.42
C ILE A 624 -6.99 -1.37 16.84
N ASP A 625 -5.87 -1.58 16.16
CA ASP A 625 -4.89 -2.61 16.51
C ASP A 625 -4.23 -2.37 17.87
N ASN A 626 -4.03 -1.12 18.27
CA ASN A 626 -3.58 -0.79 19.62
C ASN A 626 -4.66 -1.16 20.66
N VAL A 627 -5.93 -0.88 20.39
CA VAL A 627 -7.04 -1.30 21.25
C VAL A 627 -7.09 -2.83 21.35
N ARG A 628 -6.99 -3.54 20.23
CA ARG A 628 -6.95 -5.01 20.22
C ARG A 628 -5.80 -5.55 21.06
N SER A 629 -4.59 -5.03 20.84
CA SER A 629 -3.41 -5.45 21.59
C SER A 629 -3.52 -5.14 23.08
N ALA A 630 -4.17 -4.04 23.45
CA ALA A 630 -4.45 -3.73 24.85
C ALA A 630 -5.37 -4.78 25.49
N LEU A 631 -6.41 -5.23 24.79
CA LEU A 631 -7.36 -6.23 25.28
C LEU A 631 -6.74 -7.63 25.35
N GLU A 632 -6.03 -8.05 24.32
CA GLU A 632 -5.51 -9.42 24.19
C GLU A 632 -4.20 -9.62 24.94
N ASN A 633 -3.32 -8.61 24.93
CA ASN A 633 -1.94 -8.73 25.40
C ASN A 633 -1.60 -7.80 26.57
N GLY A 634 -2.50 -6.90 26.97
CA GLY A 634 -2.22 -5.90 28.00
C GLY A 634 -1.13 -4.89 27.61
N LYS A 635 -0.88 -4.70 26.31
CA LYS A 635 0.20 -3.82 25.80
C LYS A 635 -0.22 -3.06 24.55
N LEU A 636 0.31 -1.85 24.39
CA LEU A 636 0.13 -1.04 23.17
C LEU A 636 1.23 -1.39 22.16
N LYS A 637 0.90 -1.31 20.87
CA LYS A 637 1.86 -1.47 19.77
C LYS A 637 2.75 -0.24 19.62
N SER A 638 2.19 0.95 19.85
CA SER A 638 2.88 2.22 19.66
C SER A 638 2.62 3.16 20.84
N PRO A 639 3.11 2.82 22.05
CA PRO A 639 3.03 3.73 23.18
C PRO A 639 3.73 5.06 22.84
N VAL A 640 3.20 6.15 23.37
CA VAL A 640 3.83 7.48 23.20
C VAL A 640 5.21 7.50 23.89
N PRO A 641 6.22 8.20 23.33
CA PRO A 641 7.59 8.16 23.84
C PRO A 641 7.75 8.55 25.31
N GLU A 642 6.90 9.44 25.83
CA GLU A 642 6.91 9.89 27.22
C GLU A 642 6.59 8.74 28.20
N GLN A 643 5.93 7.68 27.74
CA GLN A 643 5.55 6.51 28.52
C GLN A 643 6.32 5.24 28.15
N GLU A 644 7.43 5.34 27.42
CA GLU A 644 8.20 4.18 26.96
C GLU A 644 8.67 3.27 28.12
N ASN A 645 8.82 3.82 29.33
CA ASN A 645 9.29 3.11 30.52
C ASN A 645 8.17 2.71 31.52
N LEU A 646 6.89 2.91 31.17
CA LEU A 646 5.71 2.61 31.99
C LEU A 646 5.09 1.25 31.67
#